data_AF-A0A950KIB2-F1
#
_entry.id   AF-A0A950KIB2-F1
#
_cell.length_a   1.000
_cell.length_b   1.000
_cell.length_c   1.000
_cell.angle_alpha   90.00
_cell.angle_beta   90.00
_cell.angle_gamma   90.00
#
_symmetry.space_group_name_H-M   'P 1'
#
loop_
_entity.id
_entity.type
_entity.pdbx_description
1 polymer ?
#
loop_
_entity_poly.entity_id
_entity_poly.type
_entity_poly.pdbx_seq_one_letter_code
_entity_poly.pdbx_strand_id
1 'polypeptide(L)'
;MSQTLNLPDRKLLQYINLKLAALGCPTVDTGDGAEFEEMAALLAHQREVHRLLANYLPPVDNRIQSFLYDYLQDAPLAKLPSRTFVLDRPGLARALSLAPGSDEFKSDMLHSYRLAQGVLHNPRSDRRTTQGTFHIAEGGLPVPDDKVSVPKRAFGRLLQLALAPPAAMLRLPFTSAQQQQAECFVSLLLRPLVCPGVPGVTTEKTMETRFFVPGGLVSNLDFVESIFGNGGDPFLPENDAGLDPEHWTGHSGCVILAPHLTQVRKKDLGLPPWDGATERQRRDGVCWRDPAERYNNGVAFKLTCRDESGVIVTIIADNYFGYCKKEVKTQISYSASLLGLCEEEHAGGALVFPSYDLGEEFSGDLHVAHSAHTFEETVSLYGELMDVRAEGFAVDKRFPDIIYVRQDVCFDLHAQSVKWTHGGAQRSIKLLPGRTYVRPSGYKVQMVKPPGRRAWRLIGTVAEGTLCHKPCTVSGGGKSEISKPIDDAIIQGPVFVADFHKDFDRVAELIDRNYGGRFRAGRKRPTSRPILSAERSLGSVIKLLTPAPDEYTDEYSAWLDSIPQYIKELVFVVKRFYRPEWGENWCEHFSVDVINGVPAHELKCNDRKLVANFLRVGYNPDGSWRTFGLRKDFYPAGKVPLEDDITASVVVAAGELQGLNPEYRQPSVKF
;
A
#
# COMPACT_ATOMS: atom_id res chain seq x y z
N MET A 1 10.41 20.44 -18.76
CA MET A 1 9.32 21.16 -18.06
C MET A 1 9.82 21.48 -16.66
N SER A 2 10.11 22.74 -16.39
CA SER A 2 10.50 23.22 -15.06
C SER A 2 9.35 22.93 -14.09
N GLN A 3 9.52 21.97 -13.18
CA GLN A 3 8.59 21.79 -12.07
C GLN A 3 8.74 23.01 -11.17
N THR A 4 7.81 23.95 -11.30
CA THR A 4 7.65 25.04 -10.35
C THR A 4 7.52 24.41 -8.97
N LEU A 5 8.46 24.71 -8.07
CA LEU A 5 8.35 24.39 -6.66
C LEU A 5 6.95 24.83 -6.21
N ASN A 6 6.13 23.91 -5.69
CA ASN A 6 4.81 24.21 -5.14
C ASN A 6 4.99 25.10 -3.89
N LEU A 7 5.24 26.39 -4.11
CA LEU A 7 5.13 27.40 -3.08
C LEU A 7 3.66 27.44 -2.64
N PRO A 8 3.38 27.70 -1.35
CA PRO A 8 2.02 28.00 -0.92
C PRO A 8 1.44 29.08 -1.82
N ASP A 9 0.31 28.82 -2.47
CA ASP A 9 -0.39 29.87 -3.23
C ASP A 9 -0.74 31.01 -2.26
N ARG A 10 -0.71 32.26 -2.75
CA ARG A 10 -0.92 33.50 -1.99
C ARG A 10 -2.18 33.43 -1.12
N LYS A 11 -3.26 32.81 -1.64
CA LYS A 11 -4.52 32.58 -0.90
C LYS A 11 -4.33 31.77 0.38
N LEU A 12 -3.44 30.77 0.36
CA LEU A 12 -3.15 29.93 1.52
C LEU A 12 -2.41 30.72 2.61
N LEU A 13 -1.45 31.56 2.22
CA LEU A 13 -0.71 32.43 3.14
C LEU A 13 -1.63 33.46 3.82
N GLN A 14 -2.47 34.14 3.02
CA GLN A 14 -3.48 35.07 3.55
C GLN A 14 -4.42 34.37 4.53
N TYR A 15 -4.87 33.16 4.21
CA TYR A 15 -5.73 32.42 5.12
C TYR A 15 -5.05 32.04 6.44
N ILE A 16 -3.78 31.60 6.39
CA ILE A 16 -3.00 31.35 7.61
C ILE A 16 -2.92 32.62 8.46
N ASN A 17 -2.63 33.76 7.85
CA ASN A 17 -2.60 35.06 8.55
C ASN A 17 -3.96 35.42 9.17
N LEU A 18 -5.08 35.18 8.49
CA LEU A 18 -6.42 35.42 9.05
C LEU A 18 -6.65 34.54 10.28
N LYS A 19 -6.29 33.26 10.23
CA LYS A 19 -6.40 32.37 11.40
C LYS A 19 -5.48 32.80 12.55
N LEU A 20 -4.24 33.22 12.27
CA LEU A 20 -3.33 33.77 13.29
C LEU A 20 -3.93 35.03 13.94
N ALA A 21 -4.44 35.96 13.14
CA ALA A 21 -5.08 37.19 13.63
C ALA A 21 -6.31 36.89 14.49
N ALA A 22 -7.17 35.95 14.08
CA ALA A 22 -8.33 35.50 14.86
C ALA A 22 -7.92 34.91 16.22
N LEU A 23 -6.79 34.18 16.27
CA LEU A 23 -6.21 33.70 17.53
C LEU A 23 -5.52 34.80 18.35
N GLY A 24 -5.31 35.99 17.79
CA GLY A 24 -4.54 37.07 18.39
C GLY A 24 -3.02 36.84 18.37
N CYS A 25 -2.55 36.00 17.45
CA CYS A 25 -1.12 35.77 17.19
C CYS A 25 -0.60 36.78 16.15
N PRO A 26 0.72 37.08 16.15
CA PRO A 26 1.33 37.88 15.11
C PRO A 26 1.23 37.19 13.74
N THR A 27 1.07 38.00 12.69
CA THR A 27 0.97 37.57 11.28
C THR A 27 2.27 37.86 10.53
N VAL A 28 2.41 37.28 9.34
CA VAL A 28 3.55 37.53 8.44
C VAL A 28 3.12 38.49 7.33
N ASP A 29 3.97 39.45 6.96
CA ASP A 29 3.70 40.31 5.82
C ASP A 29 3.77 39.50 4.50
N THR A 30 2.67 39.52 3.75
CA THR A 30 2.54 38.84 2.44
C THR A 30 2.31 39.83 1.29
N GLY A 31 2.45 41.15 1.52
CA GLY A 31 2.34 42.18 0.49
C GLY A 31 0.92 42.71 0.19
N ASP A 32 -0.07 42.45 1.05
CA ASP A 32 -1.49 42.84 0.90
C ASP A 32 -2.04 43.57 2.14
N GLY A 33 -1.32 44.59 2.61
CA GLY A 33 -1.64 45.26 3.89
C GLY A 33 -3.08 45.77 4.00
N ALA A 34 -3.60 46.45 2.97
CA ALA A 34 -4.89 47.15 3.06
C ALA A 34 -6.11 46.21 3.12
N GLU A 35 -6.24 45.24 2.21
CA GLU A 35 -7.36 44.28 2.21
C GLU A 35 -7.31 43.33 3.43
N PHE A 36 -6.09 42.98 3.88
CA PHE A 36 -5.90 42.17 5.07
C PHE A 36 -6.29 42.93 6.35
N GLU A 37 -5.93 44.21 6.46
CA GLU A 37 -6.25 45.06 7.62
C GLU A 37 -7.76 45.22 7.83
N GLU A 38 -8.53 45.41 6.76
CA GLU A 38 -10.01 45.47 6.86
C GLU A 38 -10.60 44.15 7.37
N MET A 39 -10.15 43.02 6.85
CA MET A 39 -10.59 41.69 7.32
C MET A 39 -10.13 41.40 8.75
N ALA A 40 -8.92 41.80 9.11
CA ALA A 40 -8.38 41.64 10.45
C ALA A 40 -9.16 42.49 11.49
N ALA A 41 -9.66 43.66 11.12
CA ALA A 41 -10.51 44.48 11.97
C ALA A 41 -11.85 43.79 12.30
N LEU A 42 -12.47 43.11 11.33
CA LEU A 42 -13.67 42.30 11.57
C LEU A 42 -13.39 41.11 12.50
N LEU A 43 -12.23 40.45 12.31
CA LEU A 43 -11.77 39.36 13.18
C LEU A 43 -11.47 39.83 14.60
N ALA A 44 -11.02 41.08 14.79
CA ALA A 44 -10.77 41.63 16.12
C ALA A 44 -12.06 41.71 16.96
N HIS A 45 -13.20 42.07 16.33
CA HIS A 45 -14.50 42.02 17.00
C HIS A 45 -14.93 40.58 17.31
N GLN A 46 -14.82 39.66 16.34
CA GLN A 46 -15.12 38.24 16.56
C GLN A 46 -14.28 37.62 17.68
N ARG A 47 -13.02 38.04 17.83
CA ARG A 47 -12.14 37.61 18.92
C ARG A 47 -12.68 38.01 20.30
N GLU A 48 -13.23 39.21 20.44
CA GLU A 48 -13.85 39.64 21.70
C GLU A 48 -15.13 38.85 22.00
N VAL A 49 -15.93 38.53 20.98
CA VAL A 49 -17.09 37.62 21.14
C VAL A 49 -16.64 36.22 21.54
N HIS A 50 -15.58 35.68 20.91
CA HIS A 50 -15.01 34.37 21.25
C HIS A 50 -14.47 34.30 22.67
N ARG A 51 -14.06 35.42 23.30
CA ARG A 51 -13.67 35.43 24.72
C ARG A 51 -14.82 35.02 25.64
N LEU A 52 -16.07 35.27 25.26
CA LEU A 52 -17.25 34.80 25.99
C LEU A 52 -17.40 33.27 25.92
N LEU A 53 -16.87 32.66 24.85
CA LEU A 53 -16.83 31.22 24.61
C LEU A 53 -15.47 30.59 24.92
N ALA A 54 -14.59 31.27 25.69
CA ALA A 54 -13.21 30.84 25.90
C ALA A 54 -13.04 29.43 26.49
N ASN A 55 -14.11 28.93 27.13
CA ASN A 55 -14.17 27.60 27.74
C ASN A 55 -14.87 26.54 26.90
N TYR A 56 -15.45 26.91 25.76
CA TYR A 56 -16.14 25.98 24.86
C TYR A 56 -15.11 25.08 24.16
N LEU A 57 -15.38 23.78 24.17
CA LEU A 57 -14.61 22.77 23.46
C LEU A 57 -15.49 22.23 22.33
N PRO A 58 -14.92 21.92 21.15
CA PRO A 58 -15.67 21.22 20.12
C PRO A 58 -16.14 19.84 20.64
N PRO A 59 -17.19 19.24 20.07
CA PRO A 59 -17.81 18.02 20.60
C PRO A 59 -16.83 16.89 20.92
N VAL A 60 -15.87 16.62 20.03
CA VAL A 60 -14.82 15.61 20.23
C VAL A 60 -13.90 15.93 21.41
N ASP A 61 -13.45 17.18 21.54
CA ASP A 61 -12.60 17.60 22.67
C ASP A 61 -13.40 17.57 23.97
N ASN A 62 -14.71 17.83 23.92
CA ASN A 62 -15.59 17.71 25.08
C ASN A 62 -15.77 16.25 25.54
N ARG A 63 -15.91 15.30 24.60
CA ARG A 63 -15.92 13.85 24.92
C ARG A 63 -14.62 13.42 25.61
N ILE A 64 -13.48 13.84 25.06
CA ILE A 64 -12.16 13.57 25.65
C ILE A 64 -12.02 14.23 27.03
N GLN A 65 -12.43 15.49 27.17
CA GLN A 65 -12.31 16.22 28.43
C GLN A 65 -13.19 15.63 29.53
N SER A 66 -14.41 15.19 29.18
CA SER A 66 -15.33 14.54 30.12
C SER A 66 -14.74 13.22 30.62
N PHE A 67 -14.22 12.39 29.71
CA PHE A 67 -13.46 11.20 30.09
C PHE A 67 -12.28 11.53 31.00
N LEU A 68 -11.47 12.56 30.70
CA LEU A 68 -10.35 12.94 31.56
C LEU A 68 -10.79 13.40 32.96
N TYR A 69 -11.93 14.09 33.08
CA TYR A 69 -12.46 14.50 34.38
C TYR A 69 -12.93 13.31 35.21
N ASP A 70 -13.66 12.38 34.59
CA ASP A 70 -14.14 11.17 35.26
C ASP A 70 -12.99 10.23 35.59
N TYR A 71 -12.08 10.04 34.64
CA TYR A 71 -10.90 9.21 34.82
C TYR A 71 -10.04 9.81 35.93
N LEU A 72 -9.75 11.11 36.01
CA LEU A 72 -8.76 11.67 36.94
C LEU A 72 -9.30 12.22 38.27
N GLN A 73 -10.50 11.85 38.73
CA GLN A 73 -11.14 12.44 39.93
C GLN A 73 -10.24 12.53 41.20
N ASP A 74 -9.37 11.55 41.44
CA ASP A 74 -8.45 11.47 42.60
C ASP A 74 -6.98 11.82 42.27
N ALA A 75 -6.77 12.40 41.09
CA ALA A 75 -5.47 12.77 40.54
C ALA A 75 -5.47 14.23 40.04
N PRO A 76 -4.29 14.80 39.73
CA PRO A 76 -4.24 16.16 39.18
C PRO A 76 -4.97 16.25 37.83
N LEU A 77 -5.97 17.13 37.77
CA LEU A 77 -6.79 17.38 36.58
C LEU A 77 -6.07 18.31 35.60
N ALA A 78 -6.24 18.09 34.31
CA ALA A 78 -5.77 18.98 33.25
C ALA A 78 -6.89 19.29 32.26
N LYS A 79 -6.88 20.50 31.72
CA LYS A 79 -7.84 20.95 30.70
C LYS A 79 -7.15 21.02 29.34
N LEU A 80 -7.76 20.41 28.33
CA LEU A 80 -7.31 20.50 26.94
C LEU A 80 -7.28 21.96 26.46
N PRO A 81 -6.36 22.30 25.55
CA PRO A 81 -6.23 23.67 25.07
C PRO A 81 -7.44 24.04 24.21
N SER A 82 -8.25 24.98 24.67
CA SER A 82 -9.44 25.47 23.94
C SER A 82 -9.10 26.44 22.80
N ARG A 83 -7.90 27.03 22.81
CA ARG A 83 -7.41 27.97 21.79
C ARG A 83 -6.21 27.36 21.06
N THR A 84 -6.48 26.74 19.91
CA THR A 84 -5.46 26.15 19.05
C THR A 84 -5.59 26.68 17.62
N PHE A 85 -4.50 26.65 16.86
CA PHE A 85 -4.55 26.76 15.42
C PHE A 85 -5.11 25.45 14.85
N VAL A 86 -6.41 25.44 14.54
CA VAL A 86 -7.08 24.29 13.94
C VAL A 86 -6.67 24.17 12.47
N LEU A 87 -6.24 22.97 12.07
CA LEU A 87 -5.96 22.60 10.69
C LEU A 87 -7.25 22.06 10.05
N ASP A 88 -8.11 22.95 9.59
CA ASP A 88 -9.45 22.66 9.06
C ASP A 88 -9.47 22.25 7.58
N ARG A 89 -8.32 22.34 6.90
CA ARG A 89 -8.21 21.95 5.49
C ARG A 89 -6.82 21.43 5.13
N PRO A 90 -6.74 20.58 4.10
CA PRO A 90 -5.47 20.00 3.70
C PRO A 90 -4.39 21.02 3.32
N GLY A 91 -3.14 20.73 3.69
CA GLY A 91 -1.95 21.49 3.27
C GLY A 91 -1.57 22.68 4.16
N LEU A 92 -2.41 23.06 5.13
CA LEU A 92 -2.06 24.12 6.10
C LEU A 92 -0.85 23.73 6.95
N ALA A 93 -0.80 22.49 7.43
CA ALA A 93 0.29 22.01 8.28
C ALA A 93 1.65 22.12 7.56
N ARG A 94 1.69 21.74 6.28
CA ARG A 94 2.88 21.85 5.43
C ARG A 94 3.31 23.29 5.24
N ALA A 95 2.36 24.18 4.95
CA ALA A 95 2.65 25.60 4.79
C ALA A 95 3.14 26.24 6.10
N LEU A 96 2.60 25.84 7.25
CA LEU A 96 3.03 26.30 8.57
C LEU A 96 4.43 25.81 8.99
N SER A 97 4.95 24.76 8.34
CA SER A 97 6.21 24.10 8.71
C SER A 97 7.47 24.87 8.28
N LEU A 98 7.32 25.95 7.49
CA LEU A 98 8.40 26.82 7.03
C LEU A 98 7.91 28.27 6.95
N ALA A 99 8.80 29.23 7.15
CA ALA A 99 8.47 30.65 6.95
C ALA A 99 8.26 30.97 5.46
N PRO A 100 7.35 31.90 5.11
CA PRO A 100 7.26 32.45 3.75
C PRO A 100 8.61 32.99 3.30
N GLY A 101 9.04 32.62 2.08
CA GLY A 101 10.32 33.06 1.52
C GLY A 101 11.58 32.38 2.09
N SER A 102 11.44 31.40 2.99
CA SER A 102 12.54 30.57 3.47
C SER A 102 12.39 29.11 3.04
N ASP A 103 13.51 28.51 2.66
CA ASP A 103 13.63 27.08 2.37
C ASP A 103 14.18 26.27 3.54
N GLU A 104 14.53 26.92 4.66
CA GLU A 104 15.07 26.25 5.84
C GLU A 104 14.39 26.74 7.13
N PHE A 105 14.22 25.83 8.09
CA PHE A 105 13.87 26.13 9.48
C PHE A 105 14.69 25.25 10.42
N LYS A 106 15.15 25.80 11.55
CA LYS A 106 15.95 25.09 12.56
C LYS A 106 15.46 25.39 13.97
N SER A 107 15.39 24.35 14.79
CA SER A 107 15.14 24.39 16.23
C SER A 107 15.87 23.22 16.91
N ASP A 108 15.94 23.21 18.24
CA ASP A 108 16.54 22.10 19.00
C ASP A 108 15.88 20.73 18.77
N MET A 109 14.63 20.72 18.28
CA MET A 109 13.84 19.50 18.10
C MET A 109 13.72 19.07 16.63
N LEU A 110 13.89 19.99 15.69
CA LEU A 110 13.54 19.75 14.28
C LEU A 110 14.29 20.70 13.35
N HIS A 111 14.89 20.13 12.31
CA HIS A 111 15.37 20.87 11.14
C HIS A 111 14.49 20.53 9.92
N SER A 112 14.01 21.54 9.22
CA SER A 112 13.10 21.39 8.08
C SER A 112 13.65 22.09 6.85
N TYR A 113 13.43 21.48 5.68
CA TYR A 113 13.93 21.97 4.40
C TYR A 113 12.86 21.86 3.32
N ARG A 114 12.75 22.88 2.46
CA ARG A 114 12.04 22.79 1.18
C ARG A 114 12.98 22.21 0.14
N LEU A 115 12.53 21.19 -0.57
CA LEU A 115 13.27 20.52 -1.64
C LEU A 115 12.47 20.57 -2.95
N ALA A 116 13.13 20.32 -4.07
CA ALA A 116 12.48 20.24 -5.38
C ALA A 116 11.34 19.20 -5.41
N GLN A 117 11.50 18.09 -4.67
CA GLN A 117 10.54 16.99 -4.61
C GLN A 117 9.50 17.12 -3.49
N GLY A 118 9.59 18.15 -2.63
CA GLY A 118 8.67 18.29 -1.49
C GLY A 118 9.30 18.94 -0.27
N VAL A 119 9.10 18.33 0.90
CA VAL A 119 9.62 18.82 2.19
C VAL A 119 10.43 17.71 2.88
N LEU A 120 11.51 18.08 3.53
CA LEU A 120 12.35 17.20 4.35
C LEU A 120 12.31 17.68 5.80
N HIS A 121 12.10 16.75 6.72
CA HIS A 121 12.07 17.00 8.15
C HIS A 121 13.01 16.04 8.86
N ASN A 122 14.02 16.59 9.54
CA ASN A 122 15.00 15.86 10.34
C ASN A 122 14.74 16.17 11.82
N PRO A 123 13.94 15.35 12.53
CA PRO A 123 13.72 15.49 13.96
C PRO A 123 14.99 15.14 14.74
N ARG A 124 15.07 15.57 16.00
CA ARG A 124 16.22 15.31 16.88
C ARG A 124 16.55 13.82 17.01
N SER A 125 15.53 12.98 17.12
CA SER A 125 15.65 11.52 17.13
C SER A 125 15.43 10.99 15.71
N ASP A 126 16.37 10.24 15.16
CA ASP A 126 16.31 9.74 13.76
C ASP A 126 15.53 8.42 13.60
N ARG A 127 15.20 7.75 14.71
CA ARG A 127 14.53 6.45 14.73
C ARG A 127 13.67 6.25 15.97
N ARG A 128 12.74 5.30 15.84
CA ARG A 128 11.87 4.86 16.94
C ARG A 128 12.59 3.83 17.83
N THR A 129 12.35 3.91 19.13
CA THR A 129 12.73 2.87 20.10
C THR A 129 11.47 2.12 20.54
N THR A 130 11.59 0.81 20.81
CA THR A 130 10.48 -0.04 21.26
C THR A 130 10.65 -0.58 22.68
N GLN A 131 11.89 -0.76 23.13
CA GLN A 131 12.17 -1.29 24.45
C GLN A 131 11.87 -0.24 25.53
N GLY A 132 10.95 -0.55 26.43
CA GLY A 132 10.62 0.33 27.57
C GLY A 132 9.97 1.66 27.17
N THR A 133 9.32 1.74 26.01
CA THR A 133 8.74 3.01 25.52
C THR A 133 7.21 3.06 25.61
N PHE A 134 6.51 1.95 25.87
CA PHE A 134 5.03 1.94 25.95
C PHE A 134 4.56 1.76 27.40
N HIS A 135 4.02 2.85 27.94
CA HIS A 135 3.54 2.96 29.30
C HIS A 135 2.01 3.10 29.29
N ILE A 136 1.35 2.55 30.30
CA ILE A 136 -0.11 2.60 30.45
C ILE A 136 -0.47 3.04 31.86
N ALA A 137 -1.37 4.02 31.95
CA ALA A 137 -1.91 4.49 33.22
C ALA A 137 -2.82 3.45 33.87
N GLU A 138 -2.66 3.27 35.18
CA GLU A 138 -3.58 2.52 36.03
C GLU A 138 -4.94 3.22 36.17
N GLY A 139 -5.99 2.46 36.48
CA GLY A 139 -7.34 2.98 36.76
C GLY A 139 -8.35 2.85 35.61
N GLY A 140 -7.98 2.18 34.52
CA GLY A 140 -8.90 1.79 33.43
C GLY A 140 -8.79 0.30 33.14
N LEU A 141 -8.85 -0.09 31.85
CA LEU A 141 -8.68 -1.48 31.42
C LEU A 141 -7.35 -2.09 31.91
N PRO A 142 -7.27 -3.42 32.13
CA PRO A 142 -6.07 -4.09 32.63
C PRO A 142 -4.80 -3.73 31.86
N VAL A 143 -3.70 -3.50 32.58
CA VAL A 143 -2.39 -3.21 31.98
C VAL A 143 -1.72 -4.54 31.59
N PRO A 144 -1.37 -4.76 30.30
CA PRO A 144 -0.65 -5.96 29.89
C PRO A 144 0.71 -6.08 30.60
N ASP A 145 1.16 -7.31 30.85
CA ASP A 145 2.36 -7.55 31.65
C ASP A 145 3.63 -6.96 31.01
N ASP A 146 3.70 -6.96 29.68
CA ASP A 146 4.85 -6.46 28.93
C ASP A 146 4.94 -4.91 28.85
N LYS A 147 3.96 -4.20 29.43
CA LYS A 147 3.91 -2.73 29.44
C LYS A 147 4.35 -2.16 30.78
N VAL A 148 4.84 -0.91 30.76
CA VAL A 148 5.16 -0.15 31.97
C VAL A 148 3.85 0.33 32.62
N SER A 149 3.59 -0.08 33.86
CA SER A 149 2.40 0.32 34.61
C SER A 149 2.66 1.61 35.38
N VAL A 150 1.84 2.64 35.13
CA VAL A 150 2.06 4.00 35.67
C VAL A 150 0.93 4.39 36.60
N PRO A 151 1.21 4.81 37.85
CA PRO A 151 0.20 5.31 38.76
C PRO A 151 -0.59 6.47 38.16
N LYS A 152 -1.90 6.41 38.33
CA LYS A 152 -2.87 7.41 37.85
C LYS A 152 -2.48 8.86 38.17
N ARG A 153 -1.99 9.11 39.39
CA ARG A 153 -1.49 10.43 39.83
C ARG A 153 -0.29 10.92 39.03
N ALA A 154 0.64 10.02 38.68
CA ALA A 154 1.80 10.37 37.85
C ALA A 154 1.38 10.69 36.41
N PHE A 155 0.43 9.95 35.85
CA PHE A 155 -0.17 10.28 34.56
C PHE A 155 -0.83 11.66 34.57
N GLY A 156 -1.66 11.99 35.58
CA GLY A 156 -2.27 13.32 35.70
C GLY A 156 -1.25 14.47 35.73
N ARG A 157 -0.13 14.30 36.47
CA ARG A 157 0.98 15.28 36.48
C ARG A 157 1.67 15.39 35.12
N LEU A 158 1.95 14.27 34.46
CA LEU A 158 2.55 14.27 33.13
C LEU A 158 1.63 14.95 32.11
N LEU A 159 0.31 14.73 32.19
CA LEU A 159 -0.67 15.38 31.33
C LEU A 159 -0.71 16.91 31.53
N GLN A 160 -0.70 17.37 32.78
CA GLN A 160 -0.60 18.81 33.09
C GLN A 160 0.67 19.42 32.47
N LEU A 161 1.81 18.75 32.62
CA LEU A 161 3.08 19.21 32.04
C LEU A 161 3.07 19.13 30.50
N ALA A 162 2.42 18.13 29.91
CA ALA A 162 2.29 17.99 28.46
C ALA A 162 1.55 19.17 27.83
N LEU A 163 0.53 19.67 28.53
CA LEU A 163 -0.31 20.79 28.12
C LEU A 163 0.27 22.17 28.47
N ALA A 164 1.43 22.21 29.13
CA ALA A 164 2.18 23.42 29.45
C ALA A 164 3.62 23.36 28.88
N PRO A 165 3.80 23.25 27.54
CA PRO A 165 5.12 23.21 26.94
C PRO A 165 5.85 24.57 27.08
N PRO A 166 7.20 24.58 27.04
CA PRO A 166 7.96 25.82 27.00
C PRO A 166 7.59 26.67 25.77
N ALA A 167 7.59 28.00 25.93
CA ALA A 167 7.25 28.97 24.87
C ALA A 167 8.02 28.71 23.56
N ALA A 168 9.31 28.37 23.65
CA ALA A 168 10.14 28.05 22.49
C ALA A 168 9.58 26.91 21.61
N MET A 169 8.87 25.94 22.21
CA MET A 169 8.26 24.83 21.48
C MET A 169 6.91 25.20 20.84
N LEU A 170 6.25 26.25 21.35
CA LEU A 170 4.99 26.76 20.80
C LEU A 170 5.20 27.66 19.58
N ARG A 171 6.42 28.15 19.34
CA ARG A 171 6.75 29.06 18.24
C ARG A 171 6.55 28.40 16.88
N LEU A 172 5.66 28.97 16.07
CA LEU A 172 5.36 28.47 14.74
C LEU A 172 6.51 28.74 13.75
N PRO A 173 6.98 27.73 12.99
CA PRO A 173 8.00 27.91 11.96
C PRO A 173 7.61 28.96 10.91
N PHE A 174 6.32 29.06 10.60
CA PHE A 174 5.75 30.07 9.70
C PHE A 174 6.16 31.51 10.03
N THR A 175 6.24 31.84 11.32
CA THR A 175 6.61 33.17 11.80
C THR A 175 8.09 33.27 12.21
N SER A 176 8.93 32.30 11.82
CA SER A 176 10.32 32.24 12.31
C SER A 176 11.23 33.35 11.76
N ALA A 177 10.84 33.99 10.65
CA ALA A 177 11.61 35.07 10.01
C ALA A 177 11.43 36.46 10.67
N GLN A 178 10.53 36.58 11.65
CA GLN A 178 10.23 37.84 12.36
C GLN A 178 10.61 37.79 13.84
N GLN A 179 10.77 38.97 14.46
CA GLN A 179 11.12 39.09 15.88
C GLN A 179 9.98 38.63 16.81
N GLN A 180 8.74 39.04 16.51
CA GLN A 180 7.55 38.61 17.25
C GLN A 180 6.97 37.37 16.58
N GLN A 181 7.20 36.20 17.16
CA GLN A 181 6.75 34.91 16.62
C GLN A 181 5.42 34.49 17.25
N ALA A 182 4.61 33.77 16.48
CA ALA A 182 3.35 33.23 16.97
C ALA A 182 3.60 32.00 17.84
N GLU A 183 3.04 32.01 19.05
CA GLU A 183 3.16 30.93 20.03
C GLU A 183 1.79 30.31 20.28
N CYS A 184 1.55 29.11 19.74
CA CYS A 184 0.28 28.41 19.95
C CYS A 184 0.41 26.90 19.81
N PHE A 185 -0.59 26.18 20.34
CA PHE A 185 -0.84 24.80 19.95
C PHE A 185 -1.48 24.77 18.56
N VAL A 186 -1.14 23.76 17.78
CA VAL A 186 -1.80 23.40 16.53
C VAL A 186 -2.57 22.11 16.75
N SER A 187 -3.76 21.99 16.18
CA SER A 187 -4.57 20.79 16.32
C SER A 187 -5.16 20.30 15.00
N LEU A 188 -5.38 18.98 14.92
CA LEU A 188 -5.92 18.29 13.74
C LEU A 188 -6.98 17.27 14.18
N LEU A 189 -8.08 17.20 13.43
CA LEU A 189 -9.05 16.12 13.54
C LEU A 189 -8.75 15.08 12.45
N LEU A 190 -8.71 13.81 12.81
CA LEU A 190 -8.60 12.67 11.91
C LEU A 190 -9.85 11.79 12.03
N ARG A 191 -10.23 11.13 10.93
CA ARG A 191 -11.29 10.11 10.89
C ARG A 191 -10.75 8.76 10.38
N PRO A 192 -9.81 8.12 11.09
CA PRO A 192 -9.19 6.89 10.59
C PRO A 192 -10.19 5.74 10.53
N LEU A 193 -10.10 4.96 9.44
CA LEU A 193 -10.89 3.75 9.21
C LEU A 193 -10.63 2.68 10.28
N VAL A 194 -11.70 2.06 10.77
CA VAL A 194 -11.66 0.96 11.75
C VAL A 194 -12.39 -0.29 11.26
N CYS A 195 -13.52 -0.12 10.57
CA CYS A 195 -14.27 -1.22 9.97
C CYS A 195 -14.53 -0.91 8.50
N PRO A 196 -14.00 -1.69 7.54
CA PRO A 196 -14.27 -1.47 6.13
C PRO A 196 -15.74 -1.75 5.80
N GLY A 197 -16.27 -1.05 4.80
CA GLY A 197 -17.62 -1.30 4.31
C GLY A 197 -17.70 -2.57 3.46
N VAL A 198 -18.72 -3.40 3.71
CA VAL A 198 -19.04 -4.57 2.90
C VAL A 198 -20.45 -4.38 2.32
N PRO A 199 -20.59 -4.23 0.99
CA PRO A 199 -21.88 -3.95 0.36
C PRO A 199 -22.98 -4.91 0.79
N GLY A 200 -24.10 -4.36 1.25
CA GLY A 200 -25.26 -5.14 1.71
C GLY A 200 -25.16 -5.71 3.13
N VAL A 201 -24.02 -5.54 3.82
CA VAL A 201 -23.78 -6.12 5.15
C VAL A 201 -23.45 -5.05 6.19
N THR A 202 -22.42 -4.23 5.95
CA THR A 202 -22.00 -3.20 6.90
C THR A 202 -21.45 -1.97 6.17
N THR A 203 -21.72 -0.79 6.72
CA THR A 203 -21.14 0.46 6.23
C THR A 203 -19.72 0.64 6.75
N GLU A 204 -18.95 1.47 6.06
CA GLU A 204 -17.63 1.87 6.54
C GLU A 204 -17.74 2.64 7.86
N LYS A 205 -16.92 2.30 8.85
CA LYS A 205 -16.87 3.00 10.14
C LYS A 205 -15.48 3.49 10.49
N THR A 206 -15.43 4.75 10.91
CA THR A 206 -14.22 5.44 11.37
C THR A 206 -14.29 5.68 12.88
N MET A 207 -13.16 5.83 13.54
CA MET A 207 -13.10 6.56 14.82
C MET A 207 -12.78 8.02 14.56
N GLU A 208 -12.88 8.88 15.58
CA GLU A 208 -12.34 10.24 15.52
C GLU A 208 -11.09 10.34 16.38
N THR A 209 -10.09 11.11 15.94
CA THR A 209 -8.84 11.30 16.71
C THR A 209 -8.39 12.74 16.66
N ARG A 210 -8.13 13.31 17.84
CA ARG A 210 -7.65 14.68 18.02
C ARG A 210 -6.18 14.71 18.34
N PHE A 211 -5.41 15.36 17.48
CA PHE A 211 -4.00 15.63 17.72
C PHE A 211 -3.81 17.05 18.26
N PHE A 212 -3.00 17.19 19.31
CA PHE A 212 -2.52 18.46 19.85
C PHE A 212 -1.00 18.48 19.85
N VAL A 213 -0.44 19.47 19.15
CA VAL A 213 1.00 19.56 18.93
C VAL A 213 1.45 21.00 19.15
N PRO A 214 2.53 21.25 19.90
CA PRO A 214 3.14 22.58 19.98
C PRO A 214 3.53 23.10 18.58
N GLY A 215 3.34 24.39 18.31
CA GLY A 215 3.53 24.97 16.97
C GLY A 215 4.87 24.67 16.29
N GLY A 216 5.97 24.59 17.05
CA GLY A 216 7.30 24.24 16.54
C GLY A 216 7.39 22.84 15.94
N LEU A 217 6.42 21.98 16.22
CA LEU A 217 6.35 20.58 15.78
C LEU A 217 5.21 20.33 14.78
N VAL A 218 4.66 21.38 14.16
CA VAL A 218 3.52 21.29 13.22
C VAL A 218 3.76 20.32 12.03
N SER A 219 5.01 20.06 11.66
CA SER A 219 5.36 19.03 10.65
C SER A 219 4.82 17.63 11.00
N ASN A 220 4.68 17.30 12.29
CA ASN A 220 4.10 16.03 12.72
C ASN A 220 2.62 15.91 12.31
N LEU A 221 1.91 17.04 12.25
CA LEU A 221 0.53 17.10 11.78
C LEU A 221 0.44 16.97 10.26
N ASP A 222 1.35 17.59 9.49
CA ASP A 222 1.47 17.37 8.04
C ASP A 222 1.68 15.88 7.73
N PHE A 223 2.53 15.23 8.51
CA PHE A 223 2.80 13.80 8.36
C PHE A 223 1.57 12.91 8.59
N VAL A 224 0.82 13.09 9.68
CA VAL A 224 -0.37 12.26 9.93
C VAL A 224 -1.54 12.63 9.03
N GLU A 225 -1.71 13.91 8.66
CA GLU A 225 -2.70 14.36 7.68
C GLU A 225 -2.47 13.72 6.32
N SER A 226 -1.21 13.63 5.88
CA SER A 226 -0.84 13.01 4.60
C SER A 226 -1.12 11.50 4.56
N ILE A 227 -1.22 10.84 5.72
CA ILE A 227 -1.48 9.40 5.82
C ILE A 227 -2.97 9.11 6.02
N PHE A 228 -3.64 9.87 6.89
CA PHE A 228 -4.99 9.56 7.37
C PHE A 228 -6.05 10.58 6.95
N GLY A 229 -5.68 11.60 6.18
CA GLY A 229 -6.57 12.67 5.72
C GLY A 229 -6.76 13.79 6.76
N ASN A 230 -7.61 14.75 6.41
CA ASN A 230 -7.99 15.87 7.28
C ASN A 230 -9.50 15.78 7.56
N GLY A 231 -9.88 15.69 8.84
CA GLY A 231 -11.27 15.56 9.27
C GLY A 231 -12.04 16.89 9.36
N GLY A 232 -11.45 18.00 8.91
CA GLY A 232 -12.09 19.32 8.90
C GLY A 232 -12.01 20.07 10.23
N ASP A 233 -12.81 21.13 10.33
CA ASP A 233 -12.93 21.92 11.55
C ASP A 233 -13.83 21.19 12.58
N PRO A 234 -13.30 20.81 13.76
CA PRO A 234 -14.05 20.05 14.76
C PRO A 234 -15.17 20.87 15.43
N PHE A 235 -15.22 22.19 15.24
CA PHE A 235 -16.30 23.03 15.76
C PHE A 235 -17.57 22.98 14.90
N LEU A 236 -17.48 22.48 13.67
CA LEU A 236 -18.59 22.40 12.74
C LEU A 236 -19.40 21.11 12.98
N PRO A 237 -20.75 21.18 13.09
CA PRO A 237 -21.59 20.00 13.27
C PRO A 237 -21.40 18.93 12.19
N GLU A 238 -21.10 19.34 10.95
CA GLU A 238 -20.85 18.41 9.83
C GLU A 238 -19.64 17.49 10.07
N ASN A 239 -18.74 17.88 10.97
CA ASN A 239 -17.54 17.10 11.33
C ASN A 239 -17.66 16.43 12.71
N ASP A 240 -18.79 16.58 13.42
CA ASP A 240 -19.03 15.90 14.69
C ASP A 240 -19.43 14.44 14.45
N ALA A 241 -18.56 13.51 14.82
CA ALA A 241 -18.82 12.07 14.70
C ALA A 241 -20.08 11.62 15.46
N GLY A 242 -20.44 12.31 16.55
CA GLY A 242 -21.63 12.01 17.33
C GLY A 242 -22.95 12.23 16.59
N LEU A 243 -22.93 13.02 15.51
CA LEU A 243 -24.09 13.27 14.65
C LEU A 243 -24.19 12.29 13.46
N ASP A 244 -23.15 11.49 13.22
CA ASP A 244 -23.10 10.44 12.19
C ASP A 244 -22.76 9.06 12.80
N PRO A 245 -23.70 8.47 13.58
CA PRO A 245 -23.49 7.19 14.23
C PRO A 245 -23.39 6.01 13.24
N GLU A 246 -23.86 6.19 12.01
CA GLU A 246 -23.79 5.15 10.97
C GLU A 246 -22.35 4.90 10.52
N HIS A 247 -21.53 5.95 10.44
CA HIS A 247 -20.13 5.86 9.99
C HIS A 247 -19.10 6.12 11.10
N TRP A 248 -19.55 6.23 12.35
CA TRP A 248 -18.70 6.31 13.53
C TRP A 248 -18.72 5.00 14.33
N THR A 249 -17.59 4.68 14.96
CA THR A 249 -17.44 3.53 15.86
C THR A 249 -17.91 3.80 17.28
N GLY A 250 -18.22 5.05 17.63
CA GLY A 250 -18.51 5.46 19.01
C GLY A 250 -17.27 5.76 19.85
N HIS A 251 -16.07 5.72 19.26
CA HIS A 251 -14.80 5.88 19.96
C HIS A 251 -14.07 7.18 19.59
N SER A 252 -13.45 7.80 20.59
CA SER A 252 -12.70 9.07 20.45
C SER A 252 -11.26 8.91 20.94
N GLY A 253 -10.32 9.35 20.11
CA GLY A 253 -8.89 9.30 20.40
C GLY A 253 -8.29 10.69 20.64
N CYS A 254 -7.23 10.77 21.45
CA CYS A 254 -6.45 11.97 21.67
C CYS A 254 -4.95 11.66 21.66
N VAL A 255 -4.16 12.48 20.97
CA VAL A 255 -2.69 12.39 20.93
C VAL A 255 -2.08 13.74 21.23
N ILE A 256 -1.18 13.80 22.20
CA ILE A 256 -0.48 15.03 22.63
C ILE A 256 1.03 14.83 22.47
N LEU A 257 1.68 15.66 21.66
CA LEU A 257 3.14 15.66 21.54
C LEU A 257 3.78 16.56 22.59
N ALA A 258 4.67 16.00 23.40
CA ALA A 258 5.29 16.68 24.54
C ALA A 258 6.74 16.18 24.79
N PRO A 259 7.68 16.38 23.85
CA PRO A 259 9.05 15.87 23.98
C PRO A 259 9.84 16.45 25.17
N HIS A 260 9.41 17.60 25.73
CA HIS A 260 10.00 18.18 26.93
C HIS A 260 9.82 17.32 28.19
N LEU A 261 8.90 16.36 28.19
CA LEU A 261 8.65 15.49 29.35
C LEU A 261 9.81 14.55 29.68
N THR A 262 10.74 14.34 28.74
CA THR A 262 11.99 13.59 28.99
C THR A 262 12.88 14.23 30.06
N GLN A 263 12.63 15.50 30.44
CA GLN A 263 13.40 16.20 31.46
C GLN A 263 12.79 16.09 32.87
N VAL A 264 11.58 15.55 33.00
CA VAL A 264 10.83 15.52 34.26
C VAL A 264 11.40 14.46 35.21
N ARG A 265 11.51 14.77 36.51
CA ARG A 265 12.04 13.84 37.51
C ARG A 265 10.96 12.90 38.02
N LYS A 266 11.33 11.65 38.30
CA LYS A 266 10.42 10.64 38.87
C LYS A 266 9.81 11.11 40.20
N LYS A 267 10.61 11.76 41.04
CA LYS A 267 10.17 12.32 42.32
C LYS A 267 9.08 13.38 42.16
N ASP A 268 9.22 14.27 41.18
CA ASP A 268 8.26 15.36 40.92
C ASP A 268 6.91 14.83 40.42
N LEU A 269 6.90 13.61 39.86
CA LEU A 269 5.68 12.88 39.49
C LEU A 269 5.00 12.17 40.68
N GLY A 270 5.61 12.20 41.87
CA GLY A 270 5.10 11.50 43.05
C GLY A 270 5.35 10.00 43.03
N LEU A 271 6.31 9.53 42.22
CA LEU A 271 6.71 8.11 42.23
C LEU A 271 7.42 7.75 43.55
N PRO A 272 7.31 6.49 44.03
CA PRO A 272 7.89 6.11 45.30
C PRO A 272 9.42 5.99 45.24
N PRO A 273 10.13 6.17 46.37
CA PRO A 273 11.51 5.74 46.49
C PRO A 273 11.61 4.21 46.35
N TRP A 274 12.76 3.70 45.91
CA TRP A 274 12.99 2.28 45.61
C TRP A 274 12.54 1.32 46.72
N ASP A 275 12.86 1.65 47.98
CA ASP A 275 12.54 0.80 49.13
C ASP A 275 11.04 0.73 49.43
N GLY A 276 10.28 1.77 49.05
CA GLY A 276 8.82 1.81 49.15
C GLY A 276 8.08 1.34 47.89
N ALA A 277 8.80 0.91 46.85
CA ALA A 277 8.23 0.48 45.58
C ALA A 277 7.92 -1.03 45.55
N THR A 278 6.86 -1.40 44.86
CA THR A 278 6.54 -2.82 44.59
C THR A 278 7.55 -3.44 43.63
N GLU A 279 7.60 -4.78 43.56
CA GLU A 279 8.45 -5.48 42.58
C GLU A 279 8.14 -5.07 41.15
N ARG A 280 6.86 -4.88 40.81
CA ARG A 280 6.42 -4.38 39.51
C ARG A 280 6.94 -2.97 39.23
N GLN A 281 6.82 -2.05 40.18
CA GLN A 281 7.34 -0.68 40.03
C GLN A 281 8.86 -0.64 39.88
N ARG A 282 9.58 -1.53 40.57
CA ARG A 282 11.04 -1.69 40.42
C ARG A 282 11.41 -2.22 39.04
N ARG A 283 10.71 -3.26 38.57
CA ARG A 283 10.90 -3.87 37.24
C ARG A 283 10.65 -2.87 36.12
N ASP A 284 9.58 -2.10 36.23
CA ASP A 284 9.14 -1.15 35.22
C ASP A 284 9.88 0.21 35.31
N GLY A 285 10.75 0.39 36.31
CA GLY A 285 11.48 1.66 36.51
C GLY A 285 10.60 2.81 37.01
N VAL A 286 9.42 2.52 37.57
CA VAL A 286 8.42 3.47 38.09
C VAL A 286 8.65 3.73 39.58
N CYS A 287 9.92 3.94 39.93
CA CYS A 287 10.42 4.34 41.24
C CYS A 287 11.83 4.95 41.08
N TRP A 288 12.35 5.58 42.13
CA TRP A 288 13.67 6.24 42.09
C TRP A 288 14.56 5.84 43.28
N ARG A 289 15.87 5.76 43.04
CA ARG A 289 16.89 5.64 44.09
C ARG A 289 17.50 7.01 44.39
N ASP A 290 17.76 7.78 43.35
CA ASP A 290 18.20 9.18 43.44
C ASP A 290 17.02 10.13 43.11
N PRO A 291 16.69 11.11 43.98
CA PRO A 291 15.72 12.17 43.70
C PRO A 291 15.88 12.91 42.36
N ALA A 292 17.08 12.92 41.78
CA ALA A 292 17.40 13.57 40.51
C ALA A 292 17.06 12.70 39.28
N GLU A 293 16.70 11.43 39.45
CA GLU A 293 16.39 10.53 38.34
C GLU A 293 15.25 11.06 37.47
N ARG A 294 15.50 11.11 36.16
CA ARG A 294 14.50 11.46 35.15
C ARG A 294 13.54 10.31 34.90
N TYR A 295 12.28 10.65 34.63
CA TYR A 295 11.28 9.68 34.22
C TYR A 295 11.71 8.99 32.93
N ASN A 296 11.51 7.68 32.87
CA ASN A 296 12.04 6.78 31.85
C ASN A 296 13.53 7.03 31.53
N ASN A 297 14.35 7.36 32.53
CA ASN A 297 15.78 7.67 32.37
C ASN A 297 16.07 8.81 31.37
N GLY A 298 15.07 9.67 31.12
CA GLY A 298 15.15 10.75 30.15
C GLY A 298 15.13 10.32 28.68
N VAL A 299 14.70 9.08 28.39
CA VAL A 299 14.47 8.62 27.01
C VAL A 299 12.99 8.75 26.60
N ALA A 300 12.74 8.69 25.29
CA ALA A 300 11.42 8.75 24.71
C ALA A 300 10.46 7.71 25.31
N PHE A 301 9.20 8.08 25.48
CA PHE A 301 8.12 7.18 25.85
C PHE A 301 6.81 7.65 25.25
N LYS A 302 5.83 6.76 25.21
CA LYS A 302 4.42 7.10 25.10
C LYS A 302 3.67 6.58 26.32
N LEU A 303 2.72 7.36 26.81
CA LEU A 303 1.91 7.05 27.98
C LEU A 303 0.44 7.18 27.64
N THR A 304 -0.28 6.06 27.70
CA THR A 304 -1.68 5.95 27.31
C THR A 304 -2.58 5.75 28.53
N CYS A 305 -3.71 6.46 28.59
CA CYS A 305 -4.86 6.11 29.44
C CYS A 305 -6.08 5.79 28.57
N ARG A 306 -6.87 4.81 29.00
CA ARG A 306 -8.05 4.28 28.32
C ARG A 306 -8.82 3.34 29.25
N ASP A 307 -10.12 3.23 29.04
CA ASP A 307 -11.00 2.28 29.72
C ASP A 307 -12.10 1.78 28.76
N GLU A 308 -13.17 1.19 29.27
CA GLU A 308 -14.29 0.67 28.48
C GLU A 308 -15.24 1.76 27.94
N SER A 309 -15.07 3.04 28.31
CA SER A 309 -15.93 4.14 27.87
C SER A 309 -15.74 4.52 26.39
N GLY A 310 -14.73 3.96 25.72
CA GLY A 310 -14.48 4.23 24.31
C GLY A 310 -13.56 5.42 24.03
N VAL A 311 -12.92 6.01 25.06
CA VAL A 311 -11.96 7.10 24.91
C VAL A 311 -10.53 6.65 25.21
N ILE A 312 -9.59 7.02 24.34
CA ILE A 312 -8.15 6.74 24.49
C ILE A 312 -7.33 8.02 24.37
N VAL A 313 -6.45 8.29 25.34
CA VAL A 313 -5.58 9.47 25.36
C VAL A 313 -4.13 9.05 25.48
N THR A 314 -3.27 9.51 24.59
CA THR A 314 -1.84 9.20 24.60
C THR A 314 -0.98 10.47 24.56
N ILE A 315 -0.01 10.53 25.47
CA ILE A 315 1.07 11.52 25.47
C ILE A 315 2.31 10.88 24.83
N ILE A 316 2.96 11.55 23.90
CA ILE A 316 4.21 11.10 23.27
C ILE A 316 5.34 12.07 23.62
N ALA A 317 6.38 11.57 24.29
CA ALA A 317 7.53 12.34 24.72
C ALA A 317 8.71 12.26 23.73
N ASP A 318 8.41 12.41 22.43
CA ASP A 318 9.37 12.49 21.32
C ASP A 318 8.64 13.08 20.09
N ASN A 319 9.36 13.58 19.09
CA ASN A 319 8.78 14.14 17.87
C ASN A 319 9.12 13.35 16.59
N TYR A 320 9.75 12.17 16.70
CA TYR A 320 9.94 11.30 15.55
C TYR A 320 8.59 10.81 15.00
N PHE A 321 8.36 11.08 13.71
CA PHE A 321 7.11 10.85 12.98
C PHE A 321 6.55 9.42 13.14
N GLY A 322 7.43 8.43 13.26
CA GLY A 322 7.02 7.02 13.42
C GLY A 322 6.17 6.77 14.68
N TYR A 323 6.35 7.54 15.76
CA TYR A 323 5.49 7.42 16.93
C TYR A 323 4.07 7.91 16.63
N CYS A 324 3.90 9.01 15.90
CA CYS A 324 2.60 9.53 15.51
C CYS A 324 1.82 8.51 14.65
N LYS A 325 2.45 7.96 13.60
CA LYS A 325 1.82 6.91 12.76
C LYS A 325 1.39 5.69 13.58
N LYS A 326 2.28 5.18 14.43
CA LYS A 326 2.00 3.98 15.23
C LYS A 326 1.05 4.24 16.39
N GLU A 327 0.85 5.49 16.79
CA GLU A 327 -0.17 5.83 17.77
C GLU A 327 -1.57 5.84 17.16
N VAL A 328 -1.75 6.37 15.94
CA VAL A 328 -3.02 6.20 15.21
C VAL A 328 -3.35 4.72 15.06
N LYS A 329 -2.38 3.87 14.69
CA LYS A 329 -2.52 2.41 14.67
C LYS A 329 -3.02 1.85 16.02
N THR A 330 -2.43 2.30 17.13
CA THR A 330 -2.80 1.85 18.48
C THR A 330 -4.24 2.22 18.81
N GLN A 331 -4.69 3.42 18.43
CA GLN A 331 -6.05 3.89 18.67
C GLN A 331 -7.08 3.19 17.78
N ILE A 332 -6.76 2.91 16.51
CA ILE A 332 -7.59 2.06 15.63
C ILE A 332 -7.74 0.67 16.25
N SER A 333 -6.65 0.06 16.72
CA SER A 333 -6.68 -1.27 17.37
C SER A 333 -7.54 -1.29 18.63
N TYR A 334 -7.46 -0.25 19.46
CA TYR A 334 -8.35 -0.06 20.60
C TYR A 334 -9.82 0.04 20.19
N SER A 335 -10.12 0.87 19.18
CA SER A 335 -11.47 1.05 18.66
C SER A 335 -12.03 -0.26 18.08
N ALA A 336 -11.24 -1.01 17.30
CA ALA A 336 -11.65 -2.29 16.74
C ALA A 336 -11.97 -3.31 17.84
N SER A 337 -11.12 -3.35 18.89
CA SER A 337 -11.29 -4.26 20.02
C SER A 337 -12.59 -4.02 20.79
N LEU A 338 -13.00 -2.77 20.95
CA LEU A 338 -14.25 -2.42 21.63
C LEU A 338 -15.49 -2.54 20.74
N LEU A 339 -15.36 -2.29 19.43
CA LEU A 339 -16.45 -2.41 18.48
C LEU A 339 -16.87 -3.87 18.28
N GLY A 340 -15.89 -4.77 18.18
CA GLY A 340 -16.09 -6.18 17.83
C GLY A 340 -16.26 -6.40 16.32
N LEU A 341 -16.13 -7.67 15.88
CA LEU A 341 -16.21 -8.16 14.50
C LEU A 341 -15.14 -7.64 13.51
N CYS A 342 -14.48 -6.52 13.82
CA CYS A 342 -13.35 -6.00 13.05
C CYS A 342 -12.01 -6.20 13.76
N GLU A 343 -10.95 -6.15 12.97
CA GLU A 343 -9.57 -6.30 13.44
C GLU A 343 -8.71 -5.16 12.91
N GLU A 344 -7.75 -4.70 13.72
CA GLU A 344 -6.63 -3.89 13.26
C GLU A 344 -5.43 -4.81 13.10
N GLU A 345 -4.80 -4.80 11.93
CA GLU A 345 -3.74 -5.74 11.61
C GLU A 345 -2.46 -5.05 11.14
N HIS A 346 -1.33 -5.63 11.53
CA HIS A 346 -0.03 -5.32 10.93
C HIS A 346 0.22 -6.26 9.76
N ALA A 347 -0.39 -5.96 8.62
CA ALA A 347 -0.46 -6.85 7.48
C ALA A 347 -0.15 -6.13 6.16
N GLY A 348 0.50 -6.84 5.25
CA GLY A 348 0.64 -6.43 3.85
C GLY A 348 -0.21 -7.32 2.96
N GLY A 349 -0.59 -6.83 1.77
CA GLY A 349 -1.55 -7.54 0.94
C GLY A 349 -1.68 -6.97 -0.45
N ALA A 350 -2.04 -7.83 -1.39
CA ALA A 350 -2.24 -7.44 -2.78
C ALA A 350 -3.26 -8.33 -3.47
N LEU A 351 -4.08 -7.73 -4.34
CA LEU A 351 -4.87 -8.45 -5.32
C LEU A 351 -3.96 -8.77 -6.52
N VAL A 352 -3.78 -10.06 -6.80
CA VAL A 352 -2.80 -10.57 -7.76
C VAL A 352 -3.51 -11.22 -8.94
N PHE A 353 -3.23 -10.75 -10.15
CA PHE A 353 -3.78 -11.24 -11.42
C PHE A 353 -2.70 -11.99 -12.20
N PRO A 354 -2.81 -13.32 -12.37
CA PRO A 354 -1.86 -14.07 -13.18
C PRO A 354 -1.74 -13.52 -14.60
N SER A 355 -0.50 -13.42 -15.09
CA SER A 355 -0.19 -12.93 -16.42
C SER A 355 0.72 -13.89 -17.18
N TYR A 356 0.61 -13.85 -18.51
CA TYR A 356 1.26 -14.79 -19.41
C TYR A 356 1.88 -14.06 -20.59
N ASP A 357 3.05 -14.54 -21.01
CA ASP A 357 3.65 -14.18 -22.28
C ASP A 357 3.05 -15.07 -23.37
N LEU A 358 2.17 -14.47 -24.18
CA LEU A 358 1.44 -15.16 -25.24
C LEU A 358 2.25 -15.29 -26.53
N GLY A 359 3.45 -14.68 -26.59
CA GLY A 359 4.27 -14.65 -27.79
C GLY A 359 3.79 -13.64 -28.81
N GLU A 360 3.65 -14.08 -30.06
CA GLU A 360 3.37 -13.21 -31.22
C GLU A 360 1.94 -13.35 -31.75
N GLU A 361 1.26 -14.46 -31.42
CA GLU A 361 -0.11 -14.75 -31.86
C GLU A 361 -0.97 -15.29 -30.70
N PHE A 362 -2.24 -14.88 -30.66
CA PHE A 362 -3.19 -15.39 -29.67
C PHE A 362 -4.60 -15.45 -30.23
N SER A 363 -5.25 -16.61 -30.16
CA SER A 363 -6.65 -16.81 -30.55
C SER A 363 -7.51 -17.12 -29.34
N GLY A 364 -8.62 -16.39 -29.20
CA GLY A 364 -9.60 -16.57 -28.15
C GLY A 364 -10.31 -17.93 -28.19
N ASP A 365 -10.41 -18.56 -29.37
CA ASP A 365 -11.06 -19.86 -29.56
C ASP A 365 -10.07 -21.03 -29.45
N LEU A 366 -8.86 -20.88 -29.99
CA LEU A 366 -7.89 -21.98 -30.02
C LEU A 366 -7.12 -22.12 -28.71
N HIS A 367 -6.87 -21.01 -28.01
CA HIS A 367 -5.93 -20.96 -26.88
C HIS A 367 -6.59 -20.84 -25.51
N VAL A 368 -7.89 -20.51 -25.45
CA VAL A 368 -8.62 -20.33 -24.20
C VAL A 368 -9.78 -21.30 -24.14
N ALA A 369 -10.10 -21.79 -22.94
CA ALA A 369 -11.31 -22.57 -22.73
C ALA A 369 -12.54 -21.73 -23.14
N HIS A 370 -13.51 -22.34 -23.82
CA HIS A 370 -14.74 -21.67 -24.18
C HIS A 370 -15.45 -21.18 -22.92
N SER A 371 -15.66 -19.86 -22.85
CA SER A 371 -16.51 -19.22 -21.85
C SER A 371 -17.91 -19.07 -22.43
N ALA A 372 -18.93 -19.13 -21.58
CA ALA A 372 -20.31 -18.83 -21.99
C ALA A 372 -20.50 -17.34 -22.31
N HIS A 373 -19.57 -16.47 -21.92
CA HIS A 373 -19.71 -15.02 -22.07
C HIS A 373 -19.49 -14.55 -23.51
N THR A 374 -20.41 -13.69 -23.96
CA THR A 374 -20.40 -13.13 -25.32
C THR A 374 -20.24 -11.62 -25.30
N PHE A 375 -19.77 -11.06 -26.42
CA PHE A 375 -19.73 -9.61 -26.60
C PHE A 375 -21.13 -8.99 -26.48
N GLU A 376 -22.15 -9.64 -27.03
CA GLU A 376 -23.54 -9.20 -26.95
C GLU A 376 -24.03 -9.11 -25.49
N GLU A 377 -23.74 -10.12 -24.67
CA GLU A 377 -24.02 -10.10 -23.23
C GLU A 377 -23.29 -8.95 -22.54
N THR A 378 -22.00 -8.75 -22.87
CA THR A 378 -21.19 -7.65 -22.32
C THR A 378 -21.79 -6.28 -22.65
N VAL A 379 -22.24 -6.06 -23.88
CA VAL A 379 -22.92 -4.83 -24.30
C VAL A 379 -24.27 -4.67 -23.59
N SER A 380 -25.02 -5.76 -23.41
CA SER A 380 -26.29 -5.72 -22.70
C SER A 380 -26.13 -5.31 -21.23
N LEU A 381 -25.06 -5.75 -20.58
CA LEU A 381 -24.80 -5.47 -19.16
C LEU A 381 -24.08 -4.13 -18.94
N TYR A 382 -23.18 -3.75 -19.84
CA TYR A 382 -22.23 -2.64 -19.62
C TYR A 382 -22.22 -1.61 -20.76
N GLY A 383 -23.20 -1.65 -21.68
CA GLY A 383 -23.24 -0.79 -22.86
C GLY A 383 -23.17 0.71 -22.55
N GLU A 384 -23.66 1.14 -21.38
CA GLU A 384 -23.58 2.54 -20.96
C GLU A 384 -22.14 3.04 -20.77
N LEU A 385 -21.21 2.14 -20.41
CA LEU A 385 -19.80 2.46 -20.18
C LEU A 385 -18.98 2.58 -21.48
N MET A 386 -19.56 2.18 -22.62
CA MET A 386 -18.79 1.98 -23.85
C MET A 386 -19.46 2.60 -25.08
N ASP A 387 -18.64 3.03 -26.02
CA ASP A 387 -19.05 3.42 -27.37
C ASP A 387 -18.98 2.19 -28.28
N VAL A 388 -20.13 1.54 -28.47
CA VAL A 388 -20.25 0.35 -29.32
C VAL A 388 -20.12 0.73 -30.79
N ARG A 389 -19.27 -0.01 -31.51
CA ARG A 389 -18.95 0.21 -32.92
C ARG A 389 -19.66 -0.80 -33.79
N ALA A 390 -20.09 -0.37 -34.98
CA ALA A 390 -20.82 -1.21 -35.93
C ALA A 390 -20.01 -2.43 -36.41
N GLU A 391 -18.68 -2.35 -36.29
CA GLU A 391 -17.74 -3.43 -36.64
C GLU A 391 -17.68 -4.54 -35.59
N GLY A 392 -18.42 -4.43 -34.48
CA GLY A 392 -18.55 -5.49 -33.47
C GLY A 392 -17.49 -5.44 -32.37
N PHE A 393 -17.04 -4.25 -32.00
CA PHE A 393 -16.19 -3.99 -30.82
C PHE A 393 -16.69 -2.74 -30.09
N ALA A 394 -16.14 -2.41 -28.92
CA ALA A 394 -16.47 -1.16 -28.24
C ALA A 394 -15.25 -0.51 -27.62
N VAL A 395 -15.34 0.80 -27.36
CA VAL A 395 -14.29 1.58 -26.70
C VAL A 395 -14.85 2.13 -25.40
N ASP A 396 -14.10 2.04 -24.31
CA ASP A 396 -14.54 2.60 -23.04
C ASP A 396 -14.63 4.13 -23.10
N LYS A 397 -15.72 4.71 -22.58
CA LYS A 397 -15.98 6.15 -22.64
C LYS A 397 -15.06 6.95 -21.71
N ARG A 398 -14.64 6.37 -20.59
CA ARG A 398 -13.79 7.03 -19.60
C ARG A 398 -12.31 6.81 -19.90
N PHE A 399 -11.97 5.62 -20.40
CA PHE A 399 -10.60 5.20 -20.69
C PHE A 399 -10.47 4.76 -22.15
N PRO A 400 -10.28 5.68 -23.11
CA PRO A 400 -10.31 5.36 -24.54
C PRO A 400 -9.25 4.31 -24.97
N ASP A 401 -8.25 4.05 -24.15
CA ASP A 401 -7.25 2.99 -24.32
C ASP A 401 -7.76 1.57 -24.02
N ILE A 402 -8.94 1.42 -23.43
CA ILE A 402 -9.63 0.14 -23.20
C ILE A 402 -10.56 -0.16 -24.38
N ILE A 403 -10.37 -1.33 -24.99
CA ILE A 403 -11.10 -1.78 -26.18
C ILE A 403 -11.74 -3.14 -25.87
N TYR A 404 -13.06 -3.20 -25.86
CA TYR A 404 -13.82 -4.44 -25.68
C TYR A 404 -13.94 -5.15 -27.02
N VAL A 405 -13.49 -6.41 -27.08
CA VAL A 405 -13.44 -7.24 -28.29
C VAL A 405 -14.29 -8.50 -28.15
N ARG A 406 -14.59 -9.16 -29.27
CA ARG A 406 -15.39 -10.38 -29.29
C ARG A 406 -14.66 -11.60 -28.72
N GLN A 407 -15.42 -12.63 -28.36
CA GLN A 407 -14.90 -13.87 -27.79
C GLN A 407 -13.97 -14.64 -28.74
N ASP A 408 -14.25 -14.61 -30.06
CA ASP A 408 -13.54 -15.29 -31.15
C ASP A 408 -12.30 -14.52 -31.66
N VAL A 409 -11.90 -13.47 -30.95
CA VAL A 409 -10.82 -12.56 -31.36
C VAL A 409 -9.49 -13.28 -31.57
N CYS A 410 -8.76 -12.90 -32.61
CA CYS A 410 -7.41 -13.34 -32.93
C CYS A 410 -6.48 -12.13 -33.01
N PHE A 411 -5.35 -12.21 -32.30
CA PHE A 411 -4.31 -11.19 -32.23
C PHE A 411 -3.08 -11.68 -32.98
N ASP A 412 -2.53 -10.82 -33.82
CA ASP A 412 -1.32 -11.08 -34.60
C ASP A 412 -0.39 -9.87 -34.52
N LEU A 413 0.79 -10.09 -33.95
CA LEU A 413 1.80 -9.07 -33.72
C LEU A 413 2.48 -8.61 -35.01
N HIS A 414 2.73 -9.52 -35.96
CA HIS A 414 3.43 -9.21 -37.21
C HIS A 414 2.52 -8.46 -38.18
N ALA A 415 1.28 -8.94 -38.33
CA ALA A 415 0.26 -8.23 -39.10
C ALA A 415 -0.27 -6.97 -38.39
N GLN A 416 0.09 -6.77 -37.12
CA GLN A 416 -0.41 -5.71 -36.25
C GLN A 416 -1.93 -5.61 -36.27
N SER A 417 -2.61 -6.75 -36.11
CA SER A 417 -4.06 -6.85 -36.30
C SER A 417 -4.75 -7.57 -35.15
N VAL A 418 -5.98 -7.12 -34.86
CA VAL A 418 -6.94 -7.77 -33.97
C VAL A 418 -8.17 -8.07 -34.80
N LYS A 419 -8.48 -9.34 -35.02
CA LYS A 419 -9.45 -9.84 -36.00
C LYS A 419 -10.55 -10.68 -35.35
N TRP A 420 -11.76 -10.65 -35.88
CA TRP A 420 -12.88 -11.48 -35.44
C TRP A 420 -13.92 -11.62 -36.56
N THR A 421 -14.92 -12.48 -36.37
CA THR A 421 -16.03 -12.63 -37.31
C THR A 421 -17.25 -11.86 -36.81
N HIS A 422 -17.83 -11.00 -37.66
CA HIS A 422 -19.07 -10.29 -37.34
C HIS A 422 -19.92 -10.05 -38.59
N GLY A 423 -21.20 -10.41 -38.53
CA GLY A 423 -22.13 -10.29 -39.67
C GLY A 423 -21.73 -11.15 -40.87
N GLY A 424 -21.14 -12.32 -40.63
CA GLY A 424 -20.64 -13.22 -41.70
C GLY A 424 -19.37 -12.75 -42.41
N ALA A 425 -18.79 -11.62 -42.01
CA ALA A 425 -17.55 -11.09 -42.56
C ALA A 425 -16.45 -11.02 -41.50
N GLN A 426 -15.20 -11.18 -41.93
CA GLN A 426 -14.05 -10.94 -41.07
C GLN A 426 -13.87 -9.44 -40.88
N ARG A 427 -13.79 -9.00 -39.62
CA ARG A 427 -13.50 -7.61 -39.23
C ARG A 427 -12.13 -7.54 -38.59
N SER A 428 -11.51 -6.36 -38.64
CA SER A 428 -10.18 -6.14 -38.08
C SER A 428 -10.02 -4.70 -37.62
N ILE A 429 -9.27 -4.53 -36.52
CA ILE A 429 -8.68 -3.26 -36.11
C ILE A 429 -7.17 -3.41 -35.98
N LYS A 430 -6.46 -2.29 -35.86
CA LYS A 430 -5.01 -2.29 -35.65
C LYS A 430 -4.67 -2.67 -34.21
N LEU A 431 -3.70 -3.57 -34.04
CA LEU A 431 -3.06 -3.85 -32.76
C LEU A 431 -2.08 -2.72 -32.44
N LEU A 432 -2.28 -2.05 -31.31
CA LEU A 432 -1.50 -0.87 -30.92
C LEU A 432 -0.93 -1.00 -29.51
N PRO A 433 0.30 -0.50 -29.27
CA PRO A 433 0.83 -0.36 -27.91
C PRO A 433 0.04 0.68 -27.12
N GLY A 434 -0.01 0.52 -25.80
CA GLY A 434 -0.76 1.40 -24.91
C GLY A 434 -2.29 1.23 -25.02
N ARG A 435 -2.77 0.17 -25.68
CA ARG A 435 -4.18 -0.25 -25.66
C ARG A 435 -4.33 -1.56 -24.90
N THR A 436 -5.46 -1.70 -24.21
CA THR A 436 -5.84 -2.90 -23.48
C THR A 436 -7.08 -3.50 -24.12
N TYR A 437 -6.94 -4.69 -24.70
CA TYR A 437 -8.04 -5.39 -25.35
C TYR A 437 -8.68 -6.35 -24.35
N VAL A 438 -9.97 -6.18 -24.08
CA VAL A 438 -10.71 -6.93 -23.05
C VAL A 438 -11.69 -7.86 -23.73
N ARG A 439 -11.56 -9.17 -23.50
CA ARG A 439 -12.51 -10.18 -23.97
C ARG A 439 -13.76 -10.20 -23.07
N PRO A 440 -14.87 -10.80 -23.50
CA PRO A 440 -16.10 -10.89 -22.68
C PRO A 440 -15.90 -11.59 -21.33
N SER A 441 -14.94 -12.50 -21.22
CA SER A 441 -14.56 -13.13 -19.94
C SER A 441 -13.74 -12.23 -19.00
N GLY A 442 -13.48 -10.98 -19.39
CA GLY A 442 -12.60 -10.04 -18.69
C GLY A 442 -11.10 -10.26 -18.93
N TYR A 443 -10.71 -11.32 -19.66
CA TYR A 443 -9.31 -11.59 -19.98
C TYR A 443 -8.73 -10.46 -20.84
N LYS A 444 -7.58 -9.93 -20.42
CA LYS A 444 -6.95 -8.76 -21.04
C LYS A 444 -5.79 -9.18 -21.92
N VAL A 445 -5.63 -8.57 -23.08
CA VAL A 445 -4.49 -8.73 -23.98
C VAL A 445 -3.87 -7.37 -24.27
N GLN A 446 -2.54 -7.27 -24.22
CA GLN A 446 -1.79 -6.05 -24.48
C GLN A 446 -0.55 -6.33 -25.33
N MET A 447 -0.19 -5.37 -26.19
CA MET A 447 1.09 -5.39 -26.91
C MET A 447 2.15 -4.65 -26.08
N VAL A 448 3.17 -5.37 -25.60
CA VAL A 448 4.19 -4.84 -24.69
C VAL A 448 5.59 -5.00 -25.29
N LYS A 449 6.39 -3.94 -25.21
CA LYS A 449 7.83 -4.00 -25.48
C LYS A 449 8.55 -4.24 -24.16
N PRO A 450 9.21 -5.39 -23.99
CA PRO A 450 9.95 -5.65 -22.77
C PRO A 450 11.16 -4.72 -22.62
N PRO A 451 11.64 -4.50 -21.39
CA PRO A 451 12.92 -3.84 -21.19
C PRO A 451 14.06 -4.59 -21.89
N GLY A 452 15.05 -3.83 -22.37
CA GLY A 452 16.19 -4.33 -23.15
C GLY A 452 15.95 -4.37 -24.66
N ARG A 453 16.84 -5.05 -25.39
CA ARG A 453 16.77 -5.20 -26.87
C ARG A 453 15.87 -6.35 -27.31
N ARG A 454 14.75 -6.57 -26.62
CA ARG A 454 13.83 -7.69 -26.90
C ARG A 454 12.75 -7.31 -27.91
N ALA A 455 12.26 -8.33 -28.61
CA ALA A 455 11.10 -8.20 -29.48
C ALA A 455 9.83 -7.88 -28.68
N TRP A 456 8.89 -7.22 -29.34
CA TRP A 456 7.53 -7.04 -28.83
C TRP A 456 6.85 -8.38 -28.60
N ARG A 457 5.86 -8.41 -27.70
CA ARG A 457 5.04 -9.59 -27.44
C ARG A 457 3.65 -9.21 -26.96
N LEU A 458 2.74 -10.18 -27.07
CA LEU A 458 1.41 -10.14 -26.49
C LEU A 458 1.47 -10.62 -25.04
N ILE A 459 0.92 -9.83 -24.12
CA ILE A 459 0.76 -10.18 -22.71
C ILE A 459 -0.71 -10.41 -22.43
N GLY A 460 -1.02 -11.55 -21.83
CA GLY A 460 -2.36 -11.90 -21.39
C GLY A 460 -2.47 -11.81 -19.87
N THR A 461 -3.57 -11.26 -19.35
CA THR A 461 -3.82 -11.18 -17.90
C THR A 461 -5.21 -11.69 -17.58
N VAL A 462 -5.30 -12.57 -16.58
CA VAL A 462 -6.55 -13.18 -16.12
C VAL A 462 -7.44 -12.13 -15.45
N ALA A 463 -8.75 -12.28 -15.60
CA ALA A 463 -9.75 -11.36 -15.06
C ALA A 463 -9.95 -11.52 -13.54
N GLU A 464 -10.01 -12.76 -13.07
CA GLU A 464 -10.17 -13.10 -11.66
C GLU A 464 -8.80 -13.16 -10.98
N GLY A 465 -8.63 -12.35 -9.94
CA GLY A 465 -7.40 -12.27 -9.15
C GLY A 465 -7.51 -13.05 -7.84
N THR A 466 -6.36 -13.27 -7.20
CA THR A 466 -6.28 -13.81 -5.85
C THR A 466 -5.89 -12.69 -4.90
N LEU A 467 -6.73 -12.43 -3.89
CA LEU A 467 -6.36 -11.56 -2.79
C LEU A 467 -5.41 -12.31 -1.86
N CYS A 468 -4.16 -11.89 -1.83
CA CYS A 468 -3.15 -12.44 -0.94
C CYS A 468 -2.95 -11.50 0.25
N HIS A 469 -3.14 -12.02 1.46
CA HIS A 469 -3.02 -11.30 2.73
C HIS A 469 -1.87 -11.91 3.56
N LYS A 470 -1.02 -11.05 4.15
CA LYS A 470 0.20 -11.43 4.90
C LYS A 470 0.27 -10.69 6.24
N PRO A 471 -0.41 -11.21 7.28
CA PRO A 471 -0.45 -10.61 8.60
C PRO A 471 0.75 -11.03 9.45
N CYS A 472 0.84 -10.47 10.66
CA CYS A 472 1.67 -10.93 11.78
C CYS A 472 3.15 -11.21 11.41
N THR A 473 3.70 -10.43 10.48
CA THR A 473 5.04 -10.66 9.96
C THR A 473 6.06 -9.79 10.68
N VAL A 474 7.02 -10.44 11.36
CA VAL A 474 8.13 -9.77 12.04
C VAL A 474 9.00 -8.96 11.07
N SER A 475 9.73 -7.97 11.58
CA SER A 475 10.71 -7.24 10.78
C SER A 475 11.73 -8.20 10.15
N GLY A 476 12.02 -8.02 8.86
CA GLY A 476 12.82 -8.96 8.07
C GLY A 476 12.05 -10.14 7.46
N GLY A 477 10.83 -10.44 7.91
CA GLY A 477 9.97 -11.48 7.32
C GLY A 477 9.30 -11.11 5.99
N GLY A 478 9.55 -9.88 5.51
CA GLY A 478 9.15 -9.44 4.18
C GLY A 478 7.64 -9.22 4.02
N LYS A 479 6.99 -8.56 4.98
CA LYS A 479 5.55 -8.19 4.91
C LYS A 479 5.21 -7.51 3.58
N SER A 480 5.92 -6.43 3.27
CA SER A 480 5.68 -5.62 2.06
C SER A 480 6.15 -6.27 0.76
N GLU A 481 6.92 -7.36 0.82
CA GLU A 481 7.37 -8.09 -0.38
C GLU A 481 6.19 -8.73 -1.15
N ILE A 482 5.05 -8.94 -0.49
CA ILE A 482 3.86 -9.53 -1.12
C ILE A 482 3.31 -8.64 -2.26
N SER A 483 3.35 -7.32 -2.09
CA SER A 483 2.85 -6.34 -3.05
C SER A 483 3.94 -5.78 -3.98
N LYS A 484 5.22 -5.96 -3.64
CA LYS A 484 6.33 -5.53 -4.50
C LYS A 484 6.34 -6.25 -5.85
N PRO A 485 6.80 -5.55 -6.90
CA PRO A 485 6.83 -6.11 -8.24
C PRO A 485 8.01 -7.11 -8.35
N ILE A 486 7.77 -8.24 -9.01
CA ILE A 486 8.76 -9.33 -9.12
C ILE A 486 9.71 -9.14 -10.31
N ASP A 487 9.36 -8.28 -11.25
CA ASP A 487 10.16 -7.95 -12.43
C ASP A 487 11.54 -7.40 -12.09
N ASP A 488 11.66 -6.60 -11.03
CA ASP A 488 12.94 -6.11 -10.49
C ASP A 488 13.90 -7.25 -10.07
N ALA A 489 13.37 -8.43 -9.76
CA ALA A 489 14.15 -9.61 -9.40
C ALA A 489 14.48 -10.53 -10.59
N ILE A 490 13.87 -10.30 -11.77
CA ILE A 490 14.07 -11.14 -12.95
C ILE A 490 15.38 -10.79 -13.63
N ILE A 491 16.25 -11.80 -13.75
CA ILE A 491 17.54 -11.71 -14.41
C ILE A 491 17.39 -12.19 -15.85
N GLN A 492 18.13 -11.58 -16.76
CA GLN A 492 18.19 -11.98 -18.16
C GLN A 492 19.54 -12.66 -18.45
N GLY A 493 19.51 -13.76 -19.18
CA GLY A 493 20.70 -14.52 -19.57
C GLY A 493 20.48 -15.26 -20.89
N PRO A 494 21.52 -15.86 -21.47
CA PRO A 494 21.40 -16.59 -22.72
C PRO A 494 20.58 -17.88 -22.53
N VAL A 495 20.05 -18.41 -23.64
CA VAL A 495 19.59 -19.80 -23.70
C VAL A 495 20.82 -20.68 -23.91
N PHE A 496 21.03 -21.65 -23.01
CA PHE A 496 22.20 -22.53 -23.05
C PHE A 496 21.91 -23.84 -23.77
N VAL A 497 22.93 -24.34 -24.47
CA VAL A 497 22.99 -25.67 -25.09
C VAL A 497 24.32 -26.33 -24.72
N ALA A 498 24.31 -27.64 -24.45
CA ALA A 498 25.51 -28.36 -24.02
C ALA A 498 26.34 -28.79 -25.24
N ASP A 499 25.71 -29.48 -26.19
CA ASP A 499 26.29 -29.92 -27.46
C ASP A 499 25.23 -29.69 -28.54
N PHE A 500 25.42 -28.64 -29.36
CA PHE A 500 24.39 -28.18 -30.29
C PHE A 500 23.83 -29.30 -31.17
N HIS A 501 24.70 -30.10 -31.79
CA HIS A 501 24.26 -31.16 -32.71
C HIS A 501 23.49 -32.26 -31.97
N LYS A 502 24.07 -32.82 -30.90
CA LYS A 502 23.42 -33.91 -30.14
C LYS A 502 22.11 -33.45 -29.50
N ASP A 503 22.10 -32.25 -28.94
CA ASP A 503 20.91 -31.71 -28.29
C ASP A 503 19.81 -31.41 -29.31
N PHE A 504 20.13 -30.87 -30.50
CA PHE A 504 19.12 -30.59 -31.54
C PHE A 504 18.60 -31.84 -32.24
N ASP A 505 19.41 -32.89 -32.39
CA ASP A 505 18.93 -34.20 -32.85
C ASP A 505 17.86 -34.74 -31.89
N ARG A 506 18.12 -34.65 -30.58
CA ARG A 506 17.15 -35.06 -29.55
C ARG A 506 15.91 -34.17 -29.52
N VAL A 507 16.06 -32.86 -29.76
CA VAL A 507 14.92 -31.92 -29.88
C VAL A 507 14.06 -32.27 -31.09
N ALA A 508 14.66 -32.61 -32.23
CA ALA A 508 13.94 -33.03 -33.42
C ALA A 508 13.12 -34.31 -33.17
N GLU A 509 13.73 -35.33 -32.53
CA GLU A 509 13.01 -36.55 -32.13
C GLU A 509 11.78 -36.26 -31.27
N LEU A 510 11.87 -35.28 -30.36
CA LEU A 510 10.74 -34.89 -29.53
C LEU A 510 9.67 -34.13 -30.32
N ILE A 511 10.07 -33.25 -31.24
CA ILE A 511 9.16 -32.46 -32.07
C ILE A 511 8.33 -33.36 -32.99
N ASP A 512 8.97 -34.36 -33.60
CA ASP A 512 8.36 -35.23 -34.61
C ASP A 512 7.58 -36.40 -34.01
N ARG A 513 7.72 -36.65 -32.71
CA ARG A 513 7.01 -37.73 -32.02
C ARG A 513 5.49 -37.53 -32.02
N ASN A 514 4.74 -38.62 -32.26
CA ASN A 514 3.29 -38.64 -32.04
C ASN A 514 2.95 -38.88 -30.56
N TYR A 515 2.17 -37.97 -29.98
CA TYR A 515 1.78 -38.00 -28.58
C TYR A 515 0.34 -38.50 -28.30
N GLY A 516 -0.36 -39.06 -29.29
CA GLY A 516 -1.76 -39.48 -29.17
C GLY A 516 -2.02 -40.52 -28.07
N GLY A 517 -1.07 -41.44 -27.87
CA GLY A 517 -1.15 -42.55 -26.92
C GLY A 517 -0.90 -42.20 -25.44
N ARG A 518 -0.62 -40.92 -25.11
CA ARG A 518 -0.16 -40.51 -23.77
C ARG A 518 -1.20 -40.66 -22.66
N PHE A 519 -2.50 -40.62 -22.98
CA PHE A 519 -3.55 -40.59 -21.97
C PHE A 519 -3.94 -41.99 -21.48
N ARG A 520 -4.33 -42.09 -20.20
CA ARG A 520 -4.97 -43.31 -19.64
C ARG A 520 -6.27 -43.66 -20.40
N ALA A 521 -6.74 -44.90 -20.25
CA ALA A 521 -7.91 -45.43 -20.97
C ALA A 521 -9.15 -44.52 -20.79
N GLY A 522 -9.93 -44.35 -21.86
CA GLY A 522 -11.11 -43.44 -21.90
C GLY A 522 -10.83 -42.01 -22.39
N ARG A 523 -9.55 -41.62 -22.54
CA ARG A 523 -9.14 -40.30 -23.10
C ARG A 523 -8.15 -40.40 -24.26
N LYS A 524 -7.91 -41.61 -24.78
CA LYS A 524 -7.00 -41.85 -25.91
C LYS A 524 -7.52 -41.12 -27.16
N ARG A 525 -6.62 -40.42 -27.85
CA ARG A 525 -6.89 -39.83 -29.16
C ARG A 525 -5.96 -40.47 -30.19
N PRO A 526 -6.45 -40.91 -31.37
CA PRO A 526 -5.61 -41.56 -32.38
C PRO A 526 -4.45 -40.69 -32.84
N THR A 527 -4.65 -39.38 -32.90
CA THR A 527 -3.65 -38.40 -33.33
C THR A 527 -3.60 -37.23 -32.34
N SER A 528 -2.38 -36.76 -32.07
CA SER A 528 -2.14 -35.50 -31.34
C SER A 528 -1.79 -34.40 -32.32
N ARG A 529 -2.23 -33.16 -32.05
CA ARG A 529 -1.72 -31.97 -32.76
C ARG A 529 -0.19 -31.96 -32.72
N PRO A 530 0.53 -31.74 -33.83
CA PRO A 530 1.99 -31.63 -33.84
C PRO A 530 2.49 -30.52 -32.92
N ILE A 531 3.74 -30.62 -32.44
CA ILE A 531 4.32 -29.61 -31.53
C ILE A 531 4.37 -28.23 -32.20
N LEU A 532 4.87 -28.15 -33.44
CA LEU A 532 5.09 -26.88 -34.15
C LEU A 532 3.82 -26.29 -34.79
N SER A 533 2.68 -26.99 -34.75
CA SER A 533 1.39 -26.48 -35.30
C SER A 533 0.99 -25.13 -34.67
N ALA A 534 0.54 -24.18 -35.50
CA ALA A 534 0.06 -22.87 -35.04
C ALA A 534 -1.17 -22.98 -34.11
N GLU A 535 -1.98 -24.03 -34.28
CA GLU A 535 -3.14 -24.32 -33.40
C GLU A 535 -2.73 -24.87 -32.02
N ARG A 536 -1.43 -25.07 -31.79
CA ARG A 536 -0.88 -25.60 -30.54
C ARG A 536 -0.09 -24.51 -29.84
N SER A 537 -0.63 -23.95 -28.77
CA SER A 537 0.06 -22.93 -27.97
C SER A 537 1.30 -23.47 -27.27
N LEU A 538 2.27 -22.59 -26.99
CA LEU A 538 3.47 -22.90 -26.20
C LEU A 538 3.12 -23.52 -24.84
N GLY A 539 2.14 -22.96 -24.11
CA GLY A 539 1.69 -23.50 -22.83
C GLY A 539 1.17 -24.94 -22.94
N SER A 540 0.53 -25.30 -24.05
CA SER A 540 0.08 -26.68 -24.29
C SER A 540 1.22 -27.66 -24.63
N VAL A 541 2.34 -27.16 -25.16
CA VAL A 541 3.57 -27.95 -25.36
C VAL A 541 4.29 -28.13 -24.01
N ILE A 542 4.31 -27.10 -23.16
CA ILE A 542 4.81 -27.22 -21.78
C ILE A 542 3.99 -28.27 -21.03
N LYS A 543 2.65 -28.21 -21.07
CA LYS A 543 1.78 -29.24 -20.47
C LYS A 543 2.11 -30.64 -21.01
N LEU A 544 2.34 -30.78 -22.32
CA LEU A 544 2.65 -32.06 -22.96
C LEU A 544 3.89 -32.75 -22.40
N LEU A 545 4.92 -31.96 -22.12
CA LEU A 545 6.23 -32.43 -21.65
C LEU A 545 6.41 -32.30 -20.14
N THR A 546 5.32 -32.04 -19.41
CA THR A 546 5.26 -32.00 -17.95
C THR A 546 4.48 -33.21 -17.45
N PRO A 547 5.02 -34.02 -16.52
CA PRO A 547 4.30 -35.16 -15.96
C PRO A 547 2.93 -34.75 -15.40
N ALA A 548 1.90 -35.56 -15.68
CA ALA A 548 0.54 -35.37 -15.21
C ALA A 548 -0.05 -36.73 -14.79
N PRO A 549 0.20 -37.17 -13.54
CA PRO A 549 -0.05 -38.56 -13.10
C PRO A 549 -1.50 -39.02 -13.31
N ASP A 550 -2.46 -38.12 -13.13
CA ASP A 550 -3.89 -38.40 -13.24
C ASP A 550 -4.39 -38.44 -14.70
N GLU A 551 -3.64 -37.85 -15.64
CA GLU A 551 -4.00 -37.80 -17.06
C GLU A 551 -3.21 -38.82 -17.89
N TYR A 552 -1.91 -38.97 -17.61
CA TYR A 552 -0.97 -39.70 -18.45
C TYR A 552 -0.78 -41.15 -18.02
N THR A 553 -0.43 -42.01 -18.97
CA THR A 553 -0.03 -43.39 -18.66
C THR A 553 1.27 -43.40 -17.86
N ASP A 554 1.45 -44.43 -17.04
CA ASP A 554 2.67 -44.60 -16.24
C ASP A 554 3.90 -44.76 -17.16
N GLU A 555 3.74 -45.46 -18.29
CA GLU A 555 4.77 -45.60 -19.33
C GLU A 555 5.18 -44.24 -19.94
N TYR A 556 4.21 -43.39 -20.27
CA TYR A 556 4.50 -42.07 -20.82
C TYR A 556 5.18 -41.16 -19.79
N SER A 557 4.77 -41.25 -18.52
CA SER A 557 5.36 -40.48 -17.43
C SER A 557 6.81 -40.89 -17.17
N ALA A 558 7.09 -42.20 -17.11
CA ALA A 558 8.45 -42.72 -16.99
C ALA A 558 9.35 -42.31 -18.17
N TRP A 559 8.81 -42.33 -19.40
CA TRP A 559 9.52 -41.81 -20.57
C TRP A 559 9.79 -40.30 -20.45
N LEU A 560 8.81 -39.50 -20.03
CA LEU A 560 9.00 -38.06 -19.82
C LEU A 560 10.09 -37.75 -18.78
N ASP A 561 10.17 -38.53 -17.70
CA ASP A 561 11.17 -38.35 -16.65
C ASP A 561 12.58 -38.71 -17.11
N SER A 562 12.71 -39.58 -18.12
CA SER A 562 14.00 -39.90 -18.74
C SER A 562 14.60 -38.76 -19.58
N ILE A 563 13.80 -37.74 -19.93
CA ILE A 563 14.26 -36.63 -20.78
C ILE A 563 14.87 -35.55 -19.88
N PRO A 564 16.14 -35.15 -20.10
CA PRO A 564 16.76 -34.06 -19.36
C PRO A 564 15.96 -32.76 -19.48
N GLN A 565 15.83 -32.03 -18.37
CA GLN A 565 15.02 -30.82 -18.31
C GLN A 565 15.46 -29.75 -19.32
N TYR A 566 16.77 -29.57 -19.51
CA TYR A 566 17.30 -28.58 -20.45
C TYR A 566 16.94 -28.89 -21.91
N ILE A 567 16.79 -30.17 -22.29
CA ILE A 567 16.31 -30.58 -23.61
C ILE A 567 14.83 -30.20 -23.81
N LYS A 568 13.99 -30.41 -22.79
CA LYS A 568 12.59 -29.96 -22.83
C LYS A 568 12.52 -28.44 -23.02
N GLU A 569 13.39 -27.69 -22.34
CA GLU A 569 13.49 -26.25 -22.49
C GLU A 569 13.86 -25.82 -23.92
N LEU A 570 14.77 -26.54 -24.59
CA LEU A 570 15.10 -26.29 -25.99
C LEU A 570 13.90 -26.53 -26.92
N VAL A 571 13.08 -27.57 -26.69
CA VAL A 571 11.81 -27.77 -27.43
C VAL A 571 10.88 -26.56 -27.26
N PHE A 572 10.79 -25.99 -26.05
CA PHE A 572 9.98 -24.79 -25.80
C PHE A 572 10.53 -23.55 -26.50
N VAL A 573 11.86 -23.44 -26.59
CA VAL A 573 12.53 -22.36 -27.33
C VAL A 573 12.25 -22.49 -28.82
N VAL A 574 12.43 -23.68 -29.41
CA VAL A 574 12.09 -23.92 -30.82
C VAL A 574 10.63 -23.58 -31.08
N LYS A 575 9.70 -24.10 -30.26
CA LYS A 575 8.28 -23.78 -30.38
C LYS A 575 7.98 -22.28 -30.34
N ARG A 576 8.69 -21.54 -29.49
CA ARG A 576 8.48 -20.09 -29.32
C ARG A 576 8.92 -19.30 -30.54
N PHE A 577 10.02 -19.66 -31.17
CA PHE A 577 10.59 -18.90 -32.29
C PHE A 577 10.21 -19.45 -33.66
N TYR A 578 9.69 -20.68 -33.73
CA TYR A 578 9.25 -21.31 -34.96
C TYR A 578 8.27 -20.44 -35.74
N ARG A 579 8.51 -20.34 -37.05
CA ARG A 579 7.60 -19.72 -38.00
C ARG A 579 7.06 -20.75 -38.98
N PRO A 580 5.77 -20.69 -39.35
CA PRO A 580 5.19 -21.63 -40.31
C PRO A 580 5.96 -21.75 -41.63
N GLU A 581 6.57 -20.65 -42.08
CA GLU A 581 7.37 -20.57 -43.31
C GLU A 581 8.65 -21.43 -43.29
N TRP A 582 9.15 -21.84 -42.12
CA TRP A 582 10.34 -22.69 -42.01
C TRP A 582 10.05 -24.15 -42.32
N GLY A 583 8.81 -24.60 -42.12
CA GLY A 583 8.39 -25.98 -42.35
C GLY A 583 9.32 -26.98 -41.64
N GLU A 584 9.76 -28.00 -42.36
CA GLU A 584 10.66 -29.04 -41.85
C GLU A 584 12.11 -28.55 -41.68
N ASN A 585 12.49 -27.42 -42.29
CA ASN A 585 13.85 -26.87 -42.25
C ASN A 585 14.11 -25.94 -41.05
N TRP A 586 13.25 -25.99 -40.02
CA TRP A 586 13.35 -25.11 -38.85
C TRP A 586 14.70 -25.18 -38.14
N CYS A 587 15.40 -26.32 -38.20
CA CYS A 587 16.69 -26.53 -37.54
C CYS A 587 17.78 -25.60 -38.08
N GLU A 588 17.76 -25.26 -39.38
CA GLU A 588 18.75 -24.39 -40.03
C GLU A 588 18.74 -22.96 -39.49
N HIS A 589 17.64 -22.55 -38.85
CA HIS A 589 17.49 -21.24 -38.25
C HIS A 589 18.12 -21.12 -36.87
N PHE A 590 18.57 -22.23 -36.27
CA PHE A 590 19.22 -22.26 -34.97
C PHE A 590 20.71 -22.58 -35.11
N SER A 591 21.54 -21.94 -34.31
CA SER A 591 22.99 -22.14 -34.36
C SER A 591 23.66 -21.73 -33.05
N VAL A 592 24.96 -22.03 -32.94
CA VAL A 592 25.86 -21.49 -31.92
C VAL A 592 27.08 -20.88 -32.60
N ASP A 593 27.73 -19.93 -31.93
CA ASP A 593 29.03 -19.43 -32.40
C ASP A 593 30.10 -20.52 -32.32
N VAL A 594 31.10 -20.46 -33.19
CA VAL A 594 32.34 -21.24 -33.02
C VAL A 594 33.41 -20.30 -32.48
N ILE A 595 33.80 -20.51 -31.22
CA ILE A 595 34.77 -19.66 -30.52
C ILE A 595 36.06 -20.48 -30.34
N ASN A 596 37.17 -19.98 -30.89
CA ASN A 596 38.47 -20.67 -30.88
C ASN A 596 38.41 -22.11 -31.43
N GLY A 597 37.57 -22.34 -32.45
CA GLY A 597 37.39 -23.67 -33.06
C GLY A 597 36.45 -24.62 -32.30
N VAL A 598 35.83 -24.17 -31.21
CA VAL A 598 34.89 -24.98 -30.41
C VAL A 598 33.49 -24.37 -30.46
N PRO A 599 32.43 -25.17 -30.70
CA PRO A 599 31.06 -24.70 -30.59
C PRO A 599 30.79 -24.11 -29.21
N ALA A 600 30.24 -22.90 -29.17
CA ALA A 600 29.84 -22.20 -27.96
C ALA A 600 28.52 -22.74 -27.40
N HIS A 601 28.15 -22.27 -26.21
CA HIS A 601 26.97 -22.75 -25.50
C HIS A 601 25.77 -21.80 -25.58
N GLU A 602 25.89 -20.65 -26.25
CA GLU A 602 24.79 -19.68 -26.36
C GLU A 602 24.01 -19.90 -27.66
N LEU A 603 22.74 -20.28 -27.51
CA LEU A 603 21.88 -20.56 -28.65
C LEU A 603 21.48 -19.26 -29.38
N LYS A 604 21.51 -19.33 -30.71
CA LYS A 604 21.06 -18.27 -31.61
C LYS A 604 19.85 -18.72 -32.42
N CYS A 605 19.07 -17.75 -32.87
CA CYS A 605 18.11 -17.91 -33.95
C CYS A 605 18.32 -16.81 -34.99
N ASN A 606 18.53 -17.17 -36.27
CA ASN A 606 18.83 -16.23 -37.36
C ASN A 606 19.93 -15.23 -36.97
N ASP A 607 21.05 -15.76 -36.48
CA ASP A 607 22.23 -15.05 -35.97
C ASP A 607 22.03 -14.14 -34.75
N ARG A 608 20.84 -14.17 -34.13
CA ARG A 608 20.55 -13.40 -32.91
C ARG A 608 20.63 -14.30 -31.68
N LYS A 609 21.46 -13.91 -30.71
CA LYS A 609 21.53 -14.58 -29.40
C LYS A 609 20.17 -14.56 -28.72
N LEU A 610 19.72 -15.72 -28.26
CA LEU A 610 18.45 -15.88 -27.58
C LEU A 610 18.60 -15.54 -26.09
N VAL A 611 17.59 -14.84 -25.55
CA VAL A 611 17.56 -14.40 -24.15
C VAL A 611 16.41 -15.08 -23.42
N ALA A 612 16.73 -15.66 -22.26
CA ALA A 612 15.80 -16.24 -21.31
C ALA A 612 15.71 -15.39 -20.04
N ASN A 613 14.59 -15.56 -19.33
CA ASN A 613 14.37 -14.97 -18.02
C ASN A 613 14.70 -16.00 -16.94
N PHE A 614 15.28 -15.54 -15.85
CA PHE A 614 15.66 -16.35 -14.71
C PHE A 614 15.29 -15.65 -13.39
N LEU A 615 15.11 -16.44 -12.33
CA LEU A 615 15.03 -15.94 -10.96
C LEU A 615 16.13 -16.56 -10.11
N ARG A 616 16.69 -15.76 -9.21
CA ARG A 616 17.54 -16.27 -8.13
C ARG A 616 16.67 -16.80 -7.00
N VAL A 617 16.90 -18.03 -6.58
CA VAL A 617 16.20 -18.69 -5.48
C VAL A 617 17.24 -19.15 -4.45
N GLY A 618 17.66 -18.20 -3.63
CA GLY A 618 18.68 -18.40 -2.60
C GLY A 618 20.10 -18.53 -3.15
N TYR A 619 20.98 -19.08 -2.32
CA TYR A 619 22.41 -19.24 -2.59
C TYR A 619 22.83 -20.69 -2.31
N ASN A 620 23.90 -21.13 -2.96
CA ASN A 620 24.61 -22.36 -2.61
C ASN A 620 25.46 -22.14 -1.34
N PRO A 621 25.98 -23.22 -0.71
CA PRO A 621 26.82 -23.10 0.48
C PRO A 621 28.10 -22.25 0.28
N ASP A 622 28.60 -22.14 -0.94
CA ASP A 622 29.75 -21.31 -1.31
C ASP A 622 29.39 -19.83 -1.58
N GLY A 623 28.11 -19.46 -1.45
CA GLY A 623 27.61 -18.12 -1.73
C GLY A 623 27.28 -17.85 -3.19
N SER A 624 27.46 -18.82 -4.10
CA SER A 624 27.06 -18.67 -5.51
C SER A 624 25.54 -18.66 -5.66
N TRP A 625 25.04 -18.00 -6.71
CA TRP A 625 23.60 -17.84 -6.94
C TRP A 625 22.97 -19.16 -7.41
N ARG A 626 21.82 -19.50 -6.84
CA ARG A 626 20.96 -20.56 -7.37
C ARG A 626 19.96 -19.94 -8.34
N THR A 627 20.21 -20.09 -9.63
CA THR A 627 19.45 -19.41 -10.69
C THR A 627 18.61 -20.41 -11.47
N PHE A 628 17.32 -20.12 -11.65
CA PHE A 628 16.36 -21.02 -12.29
C PHE A 628 15.68 -20.34 -13.46
N GLY A 629 15.57 -21.04 -14.59
CA GLY A 629 14.87 -20.56 -15.78
C GLY A 629 13.38 -20.39 -15.51
N LEU A 630 12.85 -19.22 -15.83
CA LEU A 630 11.42 -19.01 -15.87
C LEU A 630 10.82 -19.65 -17.11
N ARG A 631 9.59 -20.17 -16.96
CA ARG A 631 8.81 -20.66 -18.09
C ARG A 631 8.73 -19.60 -19.18
N LYS A 632 8.79 -20.03 -20.43
CA LYS A 632 8.79 -19.12 -21.57
C LYS A 632 7.43 -18.42 -21.76
N ASP A 633 6.35 -18.92 -21.17
CA ASP A 633 5.04 -18.29 -21.15
C ASP A 633 4.72 -17.54 -19.83
N PHE A 634 5.68 -17.44 -18.91
CA PHE A 634 5.50 -16.68 -17.68
C PHE A 634 5.65 -15.18 -17.92
N TYR A 635 4.75 -14.40 -17.33
CA TYR A 635 4.89 -12.96 -17.17
C TYR A 635 4.57 -12.56 -15.72
N PRO A 636 5.26 -11.56 -15.13
CA PRO A 636 4.92 -11.05 -13.80
C PRO A 636 3.42 -10.76 -13.67
N ALA A 637 2.80 -11.28 -12.61
CA ALA A 637 1.40 -11.02 -12.32
C ALA A 637 1.17 -9.52 -12.11
N GLY A 638 0.04 -9.01 -12.59
CA GLY A 638 -0.44 -7.68 -12.22
C GLY A 638 -0.78 -7.67 -10.73
N LYS A 639 -0.27 -6.69 -9.97
CA LYS A 639 -0.57 -6.55 -8.53
C LYS A 639 -1.20 -5.20 -8.25
N VAL A 640 -2.26 -5.20 -7.46
CA VAL A 640 -2.84 -3.99 -6.86
C VAL A 640 -2.61 -4.10 -5.35
N PRO A 641 -1.72 -3.30 -4.75
CA PRO A 641 -1.54 -3.29 -3.30
C PRO A 641 -2.83 -2.87 -2.62
N LEU A 642 -3.30 -3.67 -1.66
CA LEU A 642 -4.49 -3.33 -0.85
C LEU A 642 -4.11 -3.07 0.61
N GLU A 643 -2.98 -3.61 1.07
CA GLU A 643 -2.53 -3.46 2.44
C GLU A 643 -1.00 -3.30 2.50
N ASP A 644 -0.51 -2.65 3.56
CA ASP A 644 0.93 -2.61 3.84
C ASP A 644 1.24 -2.68 5.34
N ASP A 645 0.80 -1.74 6.18
CA ASP A 645 1.31 -1.63 7.57
C ASP A 645 0.23 -1.45 8.65
N ILE A 646 -0.88 -0.80 8.29
CA ILE A 646 -2.05 -0.57 9.15
C ILE A 646 -3.24 -0.99 8.29
N THR A 647 -3.89 -2.09 8.67
CA THR A 647 -5.04 -2.65 7.96
C THR A 647 -6.22 -2.69 8.91
N ALA A 648 -7.39 -2.26 8.43
CA ALA A 648 -8.67 -2.52 9.06
C ALA A 648 -9.36 -3.64 8.28
N SER A 649 -9.87 -4.65 8.97
CA SER A 649 -10.56 -5.78 8.34
C SER A 649 -11.82 -6.17 9.08
N VAL A 650 -12.73 -6.87 8.40
CA VAL A 650 -13.97 -7.39 8.99
C VAL A 650 -14.26 -8.80 8.47
N VAL A 651 -14.83 -9.65 9.33
CA VAL A 651 -15.25 -11.00 8.96
C VAL A 651 -16.77 -11.05 8.83
N VAL A 652 -17.23 -11.51 7.67
CA VAL A 652 -18.65 -11.57 7.30
C VAL A 652 -19.06 -13.01 7.00
N ALA A 653 -20.31 -13.39 7.30
CA ALA A 653 -20.80 -14.71 6.97
C ALA A 653 -21.00 -14.86 5.45
N ALA A 654 -20.57 -15.99 4.88
CA ALA A 654 -20.66 -16.21 3.44
C ALA A 654 -22.12 -16.20 2.93
N GLY A 655 -23.09 -16.54 3.78
CA GLY A 655 -24.52 -16.52 3.46
C GLY A 655 -25.13 -15.11 3.32
N GLU A 656 -24.43 -14.07 3.76
CA GLU A 656 -24.86 -12.66 3.61
C GLU A 656 -24.32 -12.04 2.30
N LEU A 657 -23.45 -12.76 1.60
CA LEU A 657 -22.77 -12.29 0.39
C LEU A 657 -23.38 -12.92 -0.87
N GLN A 658 -23.33 -12.19 -1.98
CA GLN A 658 -23.74 -12.66 -3.29
C GLN A 658 -22.53 -12.74 -4.23
N GLY A 659 -22.58 -13.66 -5.20
CA GLY A 659 -21.52 -13.75 -6.23
C GLY A 659 -20.19 -14.32 -5.74
N LEU A 660 -20.17 -15.02 -4.61
CA LEU A 660 -18.97 -15.76 -4.17
C LEU A 660 -18.64 -16.88 -5.17
N ASN A 661 -17.33 -17.09 -5.39
CA ASN A 661 -16.87 -18.15 -6.26
C ASN A 661 -17.26 -19.53 -5.65
N PRO A 662 -18.05 -20.36 -6.37
CA PRO A 662 -18.63 -21.60 -5.84
C PRO A 662 -17.62 -22.71 -5.55
N GLU A 663 -16.36 -22.55 -5.99
CA GLU A 663 -15.27 -23.45 -5.63
C GLU A 663 -14.87 -23.30 -4.15
N TYR A 664 -15.15 -22.14 -3.55
CA TYR A 664 -14.87 -21.84 -2.14
C TYR A 664 -16.14 -21.98 -1.30
N ARG A 665 -16.06 -22.73 -0.20
CA ARG A 665 -17.21 -23.11 0.64
C ARG A 665 -17.03 -22.75 2.12
N GLN A 666 -16.11 -21.83 2.40
CA GLN A 666 -15.83 -21.35 3.74
C GLN A 666 -17.08 -20.65 4.31
N PRO A 667 -17.37 -20.82 5.62
CA PRO A 667 -18.56 -20.25 6.23
C PRO A 667 -18.50 -18.72 6.38
N SER A 668 -17.31 -18.14 6.29
CA SER A 668 -17.07 -16.70 6.40
C SER A 668 -15.97 -16.25 5.45
N VAL A 669 -15.99 -14.96 5.13
CA VAL A 669 -15.04 -14.28 4.26
C VAL A 669 -14.51 -13.04 5.00
N LYS A 670 -13.23 -12.75 4.83
CA LYS A 670 -12.57 -11.57 5.38
C LYS A 670 -12.39 -10.52 4.28
N PHE A 671 -12.72 -9.27 4.60
CA PHE A 671 -12.59 -8.12 3.71
C PHE A 671 -11.52 -7.17 4.22
#